data_AF-A0A3N1IN82-F1
#
_entry.id   AF-A0A3N1IN82-F1
#
_cell.length_a   1.000
_cell.length_b   1.000
_cell.length_c   1.000
_cell.angle_alpha   90.00
_cell.angle_beta   90.00
_cell.angle_gamma   90.00
#
_symmetry.space_group_name_H-M   'P 1'
#
loop_
_entity.id
_entity.type
_entity.pdbx_description
1 polymer ?
#
loop_
_entity_poly.entity_id
_entity_poly.type
_entity_poly.pdbx_seq_one_letter_code
_entity_poly.pdbx_strand_id
1 'polypeptide(L)'
;MRGGWHRARARRRLGFAVCGAALAALAAVLKFLWWNAAVAGVLISAIGAFLSVAALVADILRGDGDPPPRSADADRRQAADALAEAVREQWSAEARLRRLQDPVPIEVRWTPADRRLADHPENIRRVRPLPAARDAADEGSGGDGGSFAALPGRRLVVLGGPGSGKSVLALRFVLGRLAARQAGGPVPVIFPLAGWDPLRTGLRDWLAARLAADYRPLAAPADGRRTLAQALLDAGLVLPVLDGFDELARPAYGEAVRRVNAELDADLPLVVTSRGEAWATAVAEGDVLTAAEVVELLPLDLAQAGAYLERTARPLPAAEGERVTVWTSVLHELGGRPYSPPALALTTPLMVALARAVYGDRSADPSDLLDPDRFGTVAAVEEHLLGAFAPASYTDLGPRAASDAVRRLTLLARTLQRRDTGLLAWWELESMLPRALCVYAPGLLSLAVLSALVLPVSLARAASEPAGAEDLVSVIATLFGQTLGFAVGALCLLPADRGLPDRRFLARQLLVTVSVSTLLWAGFAWTDDLRFGFRFGVVTEGWVPDVLAGCLFSLLFTLFFGIAGLPRRPVPLALPWSGTAGRAAARLFGAALLLGGVIAAGRALSGRPGSPWTVVVGTTCAAVGVALVVSGTRRAERDGVYPARVGRVARRFTAGVVRGTAAALLIGVTSCTAAGLTAVGVTLLKSRSPAGLAGQRIDGWRFTERDGARTATTLRPVRGTLLIAGGARPDAYSQGIRPPDCTIPLVHDRRCVPFTSRRTEFRSWRGEVVVRLRPEEKVPGASSPVVVAAAPNLRSVLPEEARGWLTRGSARDLVARCLPPLVAGGVLIGVVGGCVCGVYRALSVPSDVMRAVGPASSLRTDRTASFTRGGVVALLVAAVCAPMVALPGDWGGLTHVGTQMWLPLGTAALALSAWGRFAVARAWLAATGRLPWRLMRFLEDAHRRGVLRRSGAYYEFRHRRLQSFLAGASTGGGRIPAGDGDGTPRQREASDEAVREGPW
;
A
#
# COMPACT_ATOMS: atom_id res chain seq x y z
N MET A 1 29.99 37.89 1.04
CA MET A 1 29.18 37.03 1.95
C MET A 1 28.30 37.76 2.99
N ARG A 2 28.04 39.09 2.97
CA ARG A 2 27.21 39.74 4.02
C ARG A 2 25.87 40.40 3.59
N GLY A 3 25.56 40.52 2.29
CA GLY A 3 24.33 41.20 1.82
C GLY A 3 23.05 40.32 1.71
N GLY A 4 23.20 39.04 1.33
CA GLY A 4 22.05 38.13 1.12
C GLY A 4 21.42 37.61 2.42
N TRP A 5 22.23 37.50 3.48
CA TRP A 5 21.80 37.01 4.78
C TRP A 5 20.79 37.95 5.46
N HIS A 6 20.94 39.27 5.27
CA HIS A 6 20.01 40.27 5.82
C HIS A 6 18.65 40.28 5.11
N ARG A 7 18.60 40.08 3.79
CA ARG A 7 17.33 40.00 3.04
C ARG A 7 16.56 38.70 3.33
N ALA A 8 17.26 37.58 3.54
CA ALA A 8 16.65 36.32 3.97
C ALA A 8 16.19 36.37 5.44
N ARG A 9 16.94 37.02 6.34
CA ARG A 9 16.47 37.30 7.71
C ARG A 9 15.30 38.27 7.73
N ALA A 10 15.26 39.27 6.85
CA ALA A 10 14.14 40.19 6.72
C ALA A 10 12.89 39.47 6.21
N ARG A 11 12.99 38.61 5.18
CA ARG A 11 11.87 37.76 4.71
C ARG A 11 11.43 36.71 5.74
N ARG A 12 12.38 36.11 6.49
CA ARG A 12 12.07 35.25 7.65
C ARG A 12 11.32 36.03 8.73
N ARG A 13 11.81 37.22 9.11
CA ARG A 13 11.17 38.08 10.12
C ARG A 13 9.82 38.60 9.64
N LEU A 14 9.64 38.89 8.36
CA LEU A 14 8.35 39.29 7.78
C LEU A 14 7.36 38.11 7.77
N GLY A 15 7.81 36.90 7.41
CA GLY A 15 6.98 35.69 7.47
C GLY A 15 6.60 35.31 8.90
N PHE A 16 7.56 35.38 9.85
CA PHE A 16 7.28 35.18 11.27
C PHE A 16 6.45 36.32 11.88
N ALA A 17 6.57 37.56 11.38
CA ALA A 17 5.74 38.69 11.81
C ALA A 17 4.32 38.61 11.23
N VAL A 18 4.14 38.11 10.02
CA VAL A 18 2.81 37.85 9.43
C VAL A 18 2.15 36.65 10.10
N CYS A 19 2.88 35.57 10.37
CA CYS A 19 2.38 34.45 11.18
C CYS A 19 2.10 34.88 12.63
N GLY A 20 2.95 35.73 13.21
CA GLY A 20 2.79 36.29 14.55
C GLY A 20 1.63 37.27 14.66
N ALA A 21 1.42 38.12 13.65
CA ALA A 21 0.29 39.02 13.55
C ALA A 21 -1.02 38.27 13.27
N ALA A 22 -0.99 37.20 12.47
CA ALA A 22 -2.12 36.30 12.30
C ALA A 22 -2.43 35.52 13.59
N LEU A 23 -1.40 35.09 14.35
CA LEU A 23 -1.53 34.48 15.68
C LEU A 23 -2.07 35.48 16.70
N ALA A 24 -1.64 36.74 16.68
CA ALA A 24 -2.10 37.78 17.60
C ALA A 24 -3.53 38.25 17.28
N ALA A 25 -3.87 38.40 15.99
CA ALA A 25 -5.23 38.67 15.53
C ALA A 25 -6.16 37.48 15.85
N LEU A 26 -5.69 36.24 15.68
CA LEU A 26 -6.42 35.04 16.04
C LEU A 26 -6.52 34.86 17.55
N ALA A 27 -5.50 35.22 18.34
CA ALA A 27 -5.52 35.23 19.81
C ALA A 27 -6.46 36.32 20.35
N ALA A 28 -6.56 37.47 19.69
CA ALA A 28 -7.53 38.52 20.00
C ALA A 28 -8.96 38.06 19.66
N VAL A 29 -9.16 37.36 18.55
CA VAL A 29 -10.43 36.72 18.16
C VAL A 29 -10.79 35.55 19.10
N LEU A 30 -9.81 34.75 19.54
CA LEU A 30 -9.93 33.67 20.52
C LEU A 30 -10.30 34.21 21.91
N LYS A 31 -9.70 35.32 22.35
CA LYS A 31 -10.05 36.00 23.62
C LYS A 31 -11.48 36.53 23.60
N PHE A 32 -12.00 36.87 22.41
CA PHE A 32 -13.38 37.31 22.22
C PHE A 32 -14.39 36.14 22.13
N LEU A 33 -13.94 34.92 21.78
CA LEU A 33 -14.77 33.71 21.61
C LEU A 33 -14.57 32.66 22.71
N TRP A 34 -13.89 33.03 23.81
CA TRP A 34 -13.40 32.12 24.85
C TRP A 34 -14.48 31.75 25.88
N TRP A 35 -15.58 31.12 25.46
CA TRP A 35 -16.58 30.63 26.43
C TRP A 35 -17.05 29.18 26.26
N ASN A 36 -16.53 28.35 25.36
CA ASN A 36 -17.00 26.95 25.29
C ASN A 36 -15.91 25.93 24.92
N ALA A 37 -15.66 24.97 25.82
CA ALA A 37 -14.65 23.90 25.70
C ALA A 37 -14.90 22.93 24.53
N ALA A 38 -16.16 22.80 24.06
CA ALA A 38 -16.51 21.97 22.91
C ALA A 38 -15.97 22.52 21.57
N VAL A 39 -15.77 23.84 21.48
CA VAL A 39 -15.26 24.53 20.29
C VAL A 39 -13.75 24.32 20.12
N ALA A 40 -13.04 24.11 21.22
CA ALA A 40 -11.59 23.91 21.23
C ALA A 40 -11.18 22.63 20.46
N GLY A 41 -11.89 21.51 20.63
CA GLY A 41 -11.48 20.23 20.00
C GLY A 41 -11.58 20.20 18.48
N VAL A 42 -12.67 20.77 17.92
CA VAL A 42 -12.91 20.82 16.48
C VAL A 42 -11.99 21.83 15.80
N LEU A 43 -11.77 23.00 16.42
CA LEU A 43 -10.82 23.98 15.89
C LEU A 43 -9.37 23.53 16.02
N ILE A 44 -8.96 22.86 17.10
CA ILE A 44 -7.59 22.32 17.23
C ILE A 44 -7.30 21.29 16.12
N SER A 45 -8.29 20.46 15.77
CA SER A 45 -8.17 19.47 14.69
C SER A 45 -8.11 20.12 13.30
N ALA A 46 -8.93 21.15 13.06
CA ALA A 46 -8.89 21.93 11.82
C ALA A 46 -7.61 22.78 11.68
N ILE A 47 -7.09 23.30 12.79
CA ILE A 47 -5.82 24.03 12.87
C ILE A 47 -4.65 23.08 12.63
N GLY A 48 -4.62 21.89 13.24
CA GLY A 48 -3.60 20.88 12.97
C GLY A 48 -3.59 20.41 11.51
N ALA A 49 -4.77 20.31 10.90
CA ALA A 49 -4.96 19.99 9.49
C ALA A 49 -4.44 21.10 8.56
N PHE A 50 -4.85 22.35 8.81
CA PHE A 50 -4.41 23.50 8.02
C PHE A 50 -2.89 23.74 8.18
N LEU A 51 -2.35 23.63 9.39
CA LEU A 51 -0.91 23.71 9.65
C LEU A 51 -0.14 22.59 8.97
N SER A 52 -0.67 21.37 8.88
CA SER A 52 -0.03 20.25 8.17
C SER A 52 -0.01 20.46 6.66
N VAL A 53 -1.12 20.95 6.08
CA VAL A 53 -1.22 21.27 4.65
C VAL A 53 -0.36 22.50 4.30
N ALA A 54 -0.38 23.54 5.12
CA ALA A 54 0.45 24.72 4.94
C ALA A 54 1.94 24.41 5.16
N ALA A 55 2.29 23.54 6.11
CA ALA A 55 3.67 23.07 6.29
C ALA A 55 4.13 22.24 5.10
N LEU A 56 3.29 21.35 4.56
CA LEU A 56 3.59 20.57 3.35
C LEU A 56 3.74 21.46 2.12
N VAL A 57 2.85 22.44 1.93
CA VAL A 57 2.93 23.42 0.82
C VAL A 57 4.14 24.33 1.00
N ALA A 58 4.44 24.77 2.23
CA ALA A 58 5.65 25.52 2.53
C ALA A 58 6.91 24.68 2.32
N ASP A 59 6.89 23.38 2.58
CA ASP A 59 8.00 22.46 2.32
C ASP A 59 8.22 22.23 0.81
N ILE A 60 7.12 22.12 0.06
CA ILE A 60 7.13 22.04 -1.41
C ILE A 60 7.61 23.35 -2.05
N LEU A 61 7.26 24.50 -1.46
CA LEU A 61 7.69 25.84 -1.90
C LEU A 61 9.07 26.23 -1.35
N ARG A 62 9.57 25.53 -0.33
CA ARG A 62 10.86 25.77 0.34
C ARG A 62 12.07 25.35 -0.46
N GLY A 63 11.88 24.77 -1.65
CA GLY A 63 12.90 24.30 -2.58
C GLY A 63 14.30 24.68 -2.11
N ASP A 64 14.97 23.71 -1.47
CA ASP A 64 16.21 23.92 -0.71
C ASP A 64 17.10 24.92 -1.45
N GLY A 65 17.33 26.08 -0.83
CA GLY A 65 18.18 27.10 -1.42
C GLY A 65 19.57 26.52 -1.56
N ASP A 66 20.02 26.37 -2.81
CA ASP A 66 21.31 25.79 -3.13
C ASP A 66 22.43 26.46 -2.31
N PRO A 67 23.36 25.67 -1.73
CA PRO A 67 24.63 26.21 -1.30
C PRO A 67 25.34 26.88 -2.51
N PRO A 68 26.26 27.84 -2.27
CA PRO A 68 26.93 28.56 -3.34
C PRO A 68 27.55 27.59 -4.37
N PRO A 69 27.55 27.94 -5.67
CA PRO A 69 27.91 27.03 -6.74
C PRO A 69 29.32 26.49 -6.53
N ARG A 70 29.41 25.18 -6.28
CA ARG A 70 30.66 24.42 -6.33
C ARG A 70 30.90 24.00 -7.78
N SER A 71 32.14 23.72 -8.16
CA SER A 71 32.42 23.11 -9.47
C SER A 71 31.76 21.74 -9.54
N ALA A 72 31.15 21.37 -10.67
CA ALA A 72 30.52 20.06 -10.88
C ALA A 72 31.43 18.87 -10.54
N ASP A 73 32.75 19.03 -10.65
CA ASP A 73 33.71 18.01 -10.24
C ASP A 73 33.80 17.79 -8.72
N ALA A 74 33.76 18.87 -7.94
CA ALA A 74 33.74 18.82 -6.49
C ALA A 74 32.44 18.16 -5.96
N ASP A 75 31.29 18.46 -6.60
CA ASP A 75 30.01 17.83 -6.26
C ASP A 75 29.99 16.34 -6.57
N ARG A 76 30.58 15.92 -7.71
CA ARG A 76 30.76 14.50 -8.04
C ARG A 76 31.66 13.79 -7.03
N ARG A 77 32.80 14.36 -6.66
CA ARG A 77 33.72 13.76 -5.67
C ARG A 77 33.09 13.66 -4.28
N GLN A 78 32.35 14.68 -3.86
CA GLN A 78 31.59 14.63 -2.60
C GLN A 78 30.49 13.55 -2.65
N ALA A 79 29.77 13.43 -3.76
CA ALA A 79 28.78 12.38 -3.95
C ALA A 79 29.42 10.98 -3.94
N ALA A 80 30.62 10.83 -4.50
CA ALA A 80 31.41 9.60 -4.40
C ALA A 80 31.82 9.28 -2.96
N ASP A 81 32.19 10.29 -2.15
CA ASP A 81 32.48 10.07 -0.73
C ASP A 81 31.25 9.64 0.07
N ALA A 82 30.09 10.25 -0.18
CA ALA A 82 28.83 9.83 0.41
C ALA A 82 28.43 8.40 -0.02
N LEU A 83 28.64 8.06 -1.29
CA LEU A 83 28.44 6.71 -1.81
C LEU A 83 29.38 5.70 -1.13
N ALA A 84 30.66 6.05 -0.97
CA ALA A 84 31.64 5.19 -0.33
C ALA A 84 31.25 4.84 1.12
N GLU A 85 30.74 5.82 1.88
CA GLU A 85 30.27 5.58 3.24
C GLU A 85 29.03 4.68 3.24
N ALA A 86 28.05 4.93 2.37
CA ALA A 86 26.85 4.09 2.26
C ALA A 86 27.18 2.64 1.87
N VAL A 87 28.11 2.44 0.93
CA VAL A 87 28.57 1.12 0.50
C VAL A 87 29.33 0.42 1.62
N ARG A 88 30.21 1.15 2.35
CA ARG A 88 30.95 0.61 3.50
C ARG A 88 30.02 0.17 4.63
N GLU A 89 29.03 1.00 4.98
CA GLU A 89 28.06 0.67 6.01
C GLU A 89 27.27 -0.59 5.63
N GLN A 90 26.75 -0.65 4.40
CA GLN A 90 25.99 -1.78 3.88
C GLN A 90 26.81 -3.09 3.91
N TRP A 91 28.00 -3.11 3.31
CA TRP A 91 28.77 -4.35 3.18
C TRP A 91 29.51 -4.74 4.45
N SER A 92 29.86 -3.80 5.34
CA SER A 92 30.41 -4.14 6.65
C SER A 92 29.36 -4.76 7.56
N ALA A 93 28.10 -4.30 7.49
CA ALA A 93 26.99 -4.93 8.20
C ALA A 93 26.77 -6.36 7.70
N GLU A 94 26.77 -6.56 6.38
CA GLU A 94 26.68 -7.88 5.76
C GLU A 94 27.88 -8.78 6.13
N ALA A 95 29.10 -8.25 6.20
CA ALA A 95 30.29 -8.99 6.62
C ALA A 95 30.19 -9.50 8.06
N ARG A 96 29.73 -8.64 8.99
CA ARG A 96 29.49 -8.98 10.39
C ARG A 96 28.44 -10.08 10.54
N LEU A 97 27.33 -9.96 9.81
CA LEU A 97 26.27 -10.98 9.78
C LEU A 97 26.76 -12.33 9.26
N ARG A 98 27.67 -12.32 8.28
CA ARG A 98 28.29 -13.53 7.74
C ARG A 98 29.37 -14.12 8.66
N ARG A 99 29.66 -13.50 9.82
CA ARG A 99 30.79 -13.82 10.71
C ARG A 99 32.12 -13.94 9.95
N LEU A 100 32.31 -13.12 8.91
CA LEU A 100 33.56 -13.11 8.13
C LEU A 100 34.72 -12.46 8.88
N GLN A 101 34.45 -11.81 10.02
CA GLN A 101 35.46 -11.16 10.84
C GLN A 101 35.81 -11.99 12.08
N ASP A 102 35.08 -13.08 12.35
CA ASP A 102 35.28 -13.90 13.55
C ASP A 102 34.82 -15.37 13.32
N PRO A 103 35.75 -16.28 13.00
CA PRO A 103 37.18 -16.07 12.73
C PRO A 103 37.46 -15.62 11.28
N VAL A 104 38.74 -15.42 10.96
CA VAL A 104 39.25 -15.06 9.61
C VAL A 104 38.62 -15.96 8.53
N PRO A 105 38.18 -15.43 7.37
CA PRO A 105 37.55 -16.20 6.31
C PRO A 105 38.45 -17.34 5.81
N ILE A 106 37.84 -18.41 5.29
CA ILE A 106 38.57 -19.48 4.60
C ILE A 106 39.35 -18.85 3.44
N GLU A 107 40.66 -19.09 3.40
CA GLU A 107 41.51 -18.65 2.30
C GLU A 107 41.37 -19.61 1.12
N VAL A 108 40.86 -19.08 0.01
CA VAL A 108 40.67 -19.83 -1.23
C VAL A 108 41.86 -19.51 -2.14
N ARG A 109 42.56 -20.57 -2.57
CA ARG A 109 43.63 -20.46 -3.57
C ARG A 109 43.03 -20.23 -4.95
N TRP A 110 43.78 -19.58 -5.83
CA TRP A 110 43.39 -19.38 -7.21
C TRP A 110 44.56 -19.67 -8.15
N THR A 111 44.24 -20.00 -9.39
CA THR A 111 45.22 -20.19 -10.47
C THR A 111 44.73 -19.45 -11.72
N PRO A 112 45.62 -19.03 -12.65
CA PRO A 112 45.19 -18.53 -13.94
C PRO A 112 44.34 -19.57 -14.67
N ALA A 113 43.21 -19.15 -15.26
CA ALA A 113 42.35 -20.04 -16.04
C ALA A 113 43.00 -20.38 -17.41
N ASP A 114 42.38 -21.29 -18.18
CA ASP A 114 42.78 -21.59 -19.56
C ASP A 114 42.93 -20.28 -20.35
N ARG A 115 44.08 -20.12 -21.04
CA ARG A 115 44.42 -18.91 -21.78
C ARG A 115 43.40 -18.57 -22.88
N ARG A 116 42.65 -19.55 -23.39
CA ARG A 116 41.56 -19.34 -24.36
C ARG A 116 40.38 -18.55 -23.79
N LEU A 117 40.27 -18.46 -22.46
CA LEU A 117 39.20 -17.74 -21.78
C LEU A 117 39.57 -16.28 -21.45
N ALA A 118 40.83 -15.90 -21.64
CA ALA A 118 41.41 -14.60 -21.30
C ALA A 118 41.93 -13.87 -22.54
N ASP A 119 42.13 -12.56 -22.42
CA ASP A 119 42.78 -11.78 -23.48
C ASP A 119 44.31 -12.02 -23.51
N HIS A 120 44.95 -11.57 -24.58
CA HIS A 120 46.38 -11.65 -24.79
C HIS A 120 47.16 -10.96 -23.64
N PRO A 121 48.26 -11.56 -23.16
CA PRO A 121 49.07 -11.01 -22.07
C PRO A 121 49.54 -9.58 -22.31
N GLU A 122 49.83 -9.21 -23.56
CA GLU A 122 50.25 -7.87 -23.96
C GLU A 122 49.16 -6.82 -23.70
N ASN A 123 47.89 -7.18 -23.89
CA ASN A 123 46.74 -6.32 -23.62
C ASN A 123 46.49 -6.18 -22.12
N ILE A 124 46.58 -7.30 -21.37
CA ILE A 124 46.43 -7.32 -19.91
C ILE A 124 47.52 -6.47 -19.23
N ARG A 125 48.75 -6.47 -19.76
CA ARG A 125 49.90 -5.72 -19.23
C ARG A 125 49.77 -4.20 -19.35
N ARG A 126 48.95 -3.70 -20.28
CA ARG A 126 48.78 -2.26 -20.54
C ARG A 126 47.87 -1.56 -19.52
N VAL A 127 47.10 -2.32 -18.72
CA VAL A 127 46.19 -1.75 -17.72
C VAL A 127 46.93 -1.37 -16.44
N ARG A 128 46.77 -0.12 -15.99
CA ARG A 128 47.36 0.37 -14.75
C ARG A 128 46.84 -0.45 -13.55
N PRO A 129 47.72 -1.04 -12.71
CA PRO A 129 47.28 -1.80 -11.55
C PRO A 129 46.65 -0.89 -10.49
N LEU A 130 45.52 -1.31 -9.93
CA LEU A 130 44.88 -0.68 -8.77
C LEU A 130 45.77 -0.92 -7.52
N PRO A 131 45.94 0.08 -6.63
CA PRO A 131 46.78 -0.02 -5.43
C PRO A 131 46.43 -1.23 -4.55
N ALA A 132 47.38 -2.05 -4.10
CA ALA A 132 47.07 -3.22 -3.26
C ALA A 132 46.26 -2.82 -2.00
N ALA A 133 45.35 -3.69 -1.54
CA ALA A 133 44.67 -3.47 -0.27
C ALA A 133 45.69 -3.54 0.88
N ARG A 134 45.45 -2.84 2.00
CA ARG A 134 46.38 -2.80 3.14
C ARG A 134 46.70 -4.18 3.74
N ASP A 135 45.83 -5.17 3.54
CA ASP A 135 45.99 -6.55 4.01
C ASP A 135 46.67 -7.46 2.97
N ALA A 136 47.14 -6.91 1.84
CA ALA A 136 47.79 -7.64 0.75
C ALA A 136 49.31 -7.40 0.67
N ALA A 137 49.88 -6.75 1.70
CA ALA A 137 51.33 -6.58 1.80
C ALA A 137 51.94 -7.83 2.45
N ASP A 138 52.90 -8.43 1.73
CA ASP A 138 53.67 -9.63 2.03
C ASP A 138 52.96 -11.00 1.93
N GLU A 139 53.19 -11.68 0.81
CA GLU A 139 53.85 -12.99 0.79
C GLU A 139 54.36 -13.26 -0.64
N GLY A 140 55.64 -12.98 -0.87
CA GLY A 140 56.35 -13.45 -2.05
C GLY A 140 56.80 -14.89 -1.86
N SER A 141 56.45 -15.78 -2.78
CA SER A 141 57.28 -16.91 -3.24
C SER A 141 56.51 -17.77 -4.25
N GLY A 142 57.20 -18.23 -5.28
CA GLY A 142 56.65 -19.01 -6.38
C GLY A 142 56.13 -20.38 -5.95
N GLY A 143 54.83 -20.57 -6.14
CA GLY A 143 54.12 -21.85 -6.14
C GLY A 143 52.83 -21.69 -6.97
N ASP A 144 52.36 -22.76 -7.59
CA ASP A 144 51.36 -22.80 -8.69
C ASP A 144 49.92 -22.29 -8.38
N GLY A 145 49.72 -21.47 -7.34
CA GLY A 145 48.47 -20.77 -7.09
C GLY A 145 48.61 -19.65 -6.06
N GLY A 146 48.11 -18.45 -6.39
CA GLY A 146 48.20 -17.26 -5.53
C GLY A 146 47.16 -17.27 -4.41
N SER A 147 47.47 -16.59 -3.30
CA SER A 147 46.48 -16.26 -2.27
C SER A 147 45.52 -15.19 -2.79
N PHE A 148 44.27 -15.25 -2.34
CA PHE A 148 43.24 -14.26 -2.60
C PHE A 148 43.71 -12.80 -2.44
N ALA A 149 44.56 -12.53 -1.44
CA ALA A 149 45.08 -11.19 -1.16
C ALA A 149 45.96 -10.65 -2.30
N ALA A 150 46.61 -11.54 -3.05
CA ALA A 150 47.49 -11.23 -4.17
C ALA A 150 46.75 -11.05 -5.52
N LEU A 151 45.41 -11.08 -5.53
CA LEU A 151 44.64 -10.92 -6.76
C LEU A 151 44.99 -9.60 -7.47
N PRO A 152 45.19 -9.62 -8.80
CA PRO A 152 45.63 -8.46 -9.54
C PRO A 152 44.60 -7.34 -9.47
N GLY A 153 45.06 -6.11 -9.24
CA GLY A 153 44.22 -4.91 -9.22
C GLY A 153 43.79 -4.43 -10.60
N ARG A 154 43.45 -5.32 -11.54
CA ARG A 154 43.14 -4.95 -12.95
C ARG A 154 41.71 -5.33 -13.30
N ARG A 155 41.37 -5.35 -14.60
CA ARG A 155 40.16 -6.03 -15.07
C ARG A 155 40.33 -7.52 -14.79
N LEU A 156 39.39 -8.09 -14.04
CA LEU A 156 39.50 -9.44 -13.51
C LEU A 156 38.20 -10.20 -13.69
N VAL A 157 38.29 -11.41 -14.22
CA VAL A 157 37.19 -12.38 -14.20
C VAL A 157 37.57 -13.50 -13.25
N VAL A 158 36.70 -13.73 -12.27
CA VAL A 158 36.87 -14.76 -11.25
C VAL A 158 35.90 -15.89 -11.53
N LEU A 159 36.45 -17.03 -11.93
CA LEU A 159 35.73 -18.26 -12.18
C LEU A 159 35.73 -19.15 -10.94
N GLY A 160 34.68 -19.95 -10.79
CA GLY A 160 34.68 -21.01 -9.79
C GLY A 160 33.36 -21.76 -9.74
N GLY A 161 33.38 -22.97 -9.20
CA GLY A 161 32.20 -23.81 -9.04
C GLY A 161 31.13 -23.20 -8.11
N PRO A 162 29.93 -23.78 -8.05
CA PRO A 162 28.92 -23.39 -7.05
C PRO A 162 29.48 -23.51 -5.63
N GLY A 163 29.28 -22.49 -4.79
CA GLY A 163 29.77 -22.51 -3.40
C GLY A 163 31.27 -22.26 -3.19
N SER A 164 32.04 -22.00 -4.25
CA SER A 164 33.48 -21.64 -4.21
C SER A 164 33.83 -20.33 -3.49
N GLY A 165 32.83 -19.53 -3.11
CA GLY A 165 33.07 -18.27 -2.37
C GLY A 165 33.17 -17.00 -3.22
N LYS A 166 32.83 -17.03 -4.52
CA LYS A 166 32.83 -15.84 -5.42
C LYS A 166 32.15 -14.59 -4.85
N SER A 167 30.96 -14.70 -4.25
CA SER A 167 30.29 -13.53 -3.65
C SER A 167 30.96 -13.06 -2.34
N VAL A 168 31.66 -13.95 -1.63
CA VAL A 168 32.50 -13.55 -0.48
C VAL A 168 33.76 -12.85 -0.99
N LEU A 169 34.30 -13.28 -2.14
CA LEU A 169 35.41 -12.63 -2.83
C LEU A 169 35.05 -11.19 -3.18
N ALA A 170 33.94 -11.00 -3.89
CA ALA A 170 33.47 -9.68 -4.29
C ALA A 170 33.31 -8.74 -3.08
N LEU A 171 32.72 -9.24 -1.99
CA LEU A 171 32.53 -8.48 -0.76
C LEU A 171 33.86 -8.07 -0.11
N ARG A 172 34.80 -9.01 0.08
CA ARG A 172 36.11 -8.71 0.66
C ARG A 172 36.90 -7.73 -0.20
N PHE A 173 36.84 -7.91 -1.52
CA PHE A 173 37.45 -6.98 -2.47
C PHE A 173 36.90 -5.56 -2.28
N VAL A 174 35.57 -5.38 -2.24
CA VAL A 174 34.94 -4.07 -2.02
C VAL A 174 35.36 -3.44 -0.69
N LEU A 175 35.32 -4.19 0.41
CA LEU A 175 35.70 -3.66 1.73
C LEU A 175 37.19 -3.30 1.82
N GLY A 176 38.08 -4.15 1.30
CA GLY A 176 39.52 -3.88 1.27
C GLY A 176 39.84 -2.64 0.43
N ARG A 177 39.16 -2.47 -0.71
CA ARG A 177 39.28 -1.29 -1.57
C ARG A 177 38.75 -0.02 -0.90
N LEU A 178 37.63 -0.09 -0.18
CA LEU A 178 37.09 1.04 0.58
C LEU A 178 37.96 1.43 1.78
N ALA A 179 38.71 0.48 2.36
CA ALA A 179 39.67 0.76 3.43
C ALA A 179 40.94 1.47 2.92
N ALA A 180 41.35 1.19 1.69
CA ALA A 180 42.50 1.84 1.03
C ALA A 180 42.15 3.10 0.22
N ARG A 181 40.84 3.42 0.06
CA ARG A 181 40.35 4.54 -0.75
C ARG A 181 40.70 5.91 -0.16
N GLN A 182 41.17 6.83 -1.00
CA GLN A 182 41.33 8.25 -0.69
C GLN A 182 40.02 9.04 -0.97
N ALA A 183 39.80 10.15 -0.26
CA ALA A 183 38.64 11.01 -0.48
C ALA A 183 38.59 11.52 -1.93
N GLY A 184 37.39 11.52 -2.51
CA GLY A 184 37.16 11.83 -3.93
C GLY A 184 37.61 10.76 -4.94
N GLY A 185 38.15 9.62 -4.50
CA GLY A 185 38.56 8.51 -5.38
C GLY A 185 37.40 7.62 -5.86
N PRO A 186 37.66 6.64 -6.74
CA PRO A 186 36.63 5.72 -7.23
C PRO A 186 36.06 4.82 -6.13
N VAL A 187 34.79 4.48 -6.24
CA VAL A 187 34.05 3.69 -5.25
C VAL A 187 33.74 2.29 -5.82
N PRO A 188 34.23 1.20 -5.20
CA PRO A 188 33.84 -0.15 -5.59
C PRO A 188 32.38 -0.42 -5.22
N VAL A 189 31.56 -0.88 -6.16
CA VAL A 189 30.15 -1.19 -5.91
C VAL A 189 29.81 -2.56 -6.49
N ILE A 190 29.17 -3.42 -5.67
CA ILE A 190 28.71 -4.75 -6.11
C ILE A 190 27.36 -4.63 -6.81
N PHE A 191 27.28 -5.17 -8.03
CA PHE A 191 26.09 -5.23 -8.85
C PHE A 191 25.71 -6.71 -9.11
N PRO A 192 24.59 -7.19 -8.57
CA PRO A 192 24.06 -8.51 -8.91
C PRO A 192 23.60 -8.54 -10.37
N LEU A 193 24.18 -9.41 -11.20
CA LEU A 193 23.96 -9.38 -12.65
C LEU A 193 22.62 -9.95 -13.12
N ALA A 194 21.95 -10.76 -12.29
CA ALA A 194 20.66 -11.37 -12.62
C ALA A 194 19.56 -10.39 -13.08
N GLY A 195 19.69 -9.10 -12.76
CA GLY A 195 18.73 -8.07 -13.15
C GLY A 195 19.02 -7.38 -14.49
N TRP A 196 20.12 -7.72 -15.19
CA TRP A 196 20.49 -7.11 -16.46
C TRP A 196 19.99 -7.94 -17.65
N ASP A 197 19.40 -7.27 -18.63
CA ASP A 197 19.02 -7.85 -19.92
C ASP A 197 19.85 -7.18 -21.04
N PRO A 198 20.95 -7.82 -21.47
CA PRO A 198 21.86 -7.28 -22.49
C PRO A 198 21.19 -7.01 -23.84
N LEU A 199 20.09 -7.71 -24.15
CA LEU A 199 19.37 -7.55 -25.41
C LEU A 199 18.51 -6.28 -25.44
N ARG A 200 18.19 -5.72 -24.27
CA ARG A 200 17.27 -4.58 -24.15
C ARG A 200 17.93 -3.30 -23.63
N THR A 201 18.92 -3.43 -22.75
CA THR A 201 19.50 -2.28 -22.05
C THR A 201 21.02 -2.35 -22.07
N GLY A 202 21.68 -1.25 -22.42
CA GLY A 202 23.14 -1.13 -22.30
C GLY A 202 23.61 -1.27 -20.85
N LEU A 203 24.84 -1.71 -20.67
CA LEU A 203 25.44 -1.93 -19.34
C LEU A 203 25.54 -0.62 -18.55
N ARG A 204 26.04 0.48 -19.13
CA ARG A 204 26.19 1.76 -18.41
C ARG A 204 24.85 2.32 -17.95
N ASP A 205 23.85 2.26 -18.82
CA ASP A 205 22.49 2.71 -18.49
C ASP A 205 21.87 1.84 -17.39
N TRP A 206 22.09 0.53 -17.44
CA TRP A 206 21.65 -0.39 -16.39
C TRP A 206 22.37 -0.13 -15.07
N LEU A 207 23.70 0.03 -15.07
CA LEU A 207 24.49 0.36 -13.88
C LEU A 207 24.05 1.71 -13.28
N ALA A 208 23.82 2.72 -14.10
CA ALA A 208 23.35 4.04 -13.66
C ALA A 208 21.95 3.95 -13.05
N ALA A 209 21.04 3.23 -13.71
CA ALA A 209 19.69 2.99 -13.20
C ALA A 209 19.72 2.19 -11.89
N ARG A 210 20.62 1.21 -11.78
CA ARG A 210 20.78 0.39 -10.59
C ARG A 210 21.39 1.17 -9.42
N LEU A 211 22.44 1.95 -9.66
CA LEU A 211 22.99 2.89 -8.67
C LEU A 211 21.94 3.89 -8.20
N ALA A 212 21.17 4.47 -9.11
CA ALA A 212 20.11 5.40 -8.77
C ALA A 212 18.92 4.73 -8.03
N ALA A 213 18.75 3.41 -8.20
CA ALA A 213 17.75 2.63 -7.48
C ALA A 213 18.23 2.22 -6.08
N ASP A 214 19.46 1.74 -5.96
CA ASP A 214 20.06 1.25 -4.71
C ASP A 214 20.51 2.41 -3.81
N TYR A 215 21.01 3.50 -4.42
CA TYR A 215 21.47 4.72 -3.76
C TYR A 215 20.72 5.94 -4.31
N ARG A 216 19.46 6.09 -3.87
CA ARG A 216 18.50 7.11 -4.34
C ARG A 216 19.04 8.56 -4.47
N PRO A 217 19.92 9.10 -3.59
CA PRO A 217 20.51 10.43 -3.80
C PRO A 217 21.21 10.59 -5.16
N LEU A 218 21.72 9.51 -5.74
CA LEU A 218 22.36 9.51 -7.05
C LEU A 218 21.36 9.60 -8.22
N ALA A 219 20.06 9.48 -7.96
CA ALA A 219 19.01 9.73 -8.96
C ALA A 219 18.79 11.23 -9.24
N ALA A 220 19.38 12.12 -8.42
CA ALA A 220 19.31 13.56 -8.61
C ALA A 220 19.90 13.96 -9.97
N PRO A 221 19.34 14.98 -10.66
CA PRO A 221 19.92 15.48 -11.90
C PRO A 221 21.26 16.17 -11.60
N ALA A 222 22.30 15.83 -12.37
CA ALA A 222 23.59 16.52 -12.32
C ALA A 222 23.57 17.76 -13.24
N ASP A 223 23.20 17.57 -14.52
CA ASP A 223 23.24 18.62 -15.56
C ASP A 223 21.91 18.73 -16.35
N GLY A 224 20.77 18.43 -15.73
CA GLY A 224 19.43 18.51 -16.35
C GLY A 224 19.11 17.44 -17.40
N ARG A 225 20.11 16.75 -17.96
CA ARG A 225 19.96 15.59 -18.87
C ARG A 225 20.40 14.24 -18.29
N ARG A 226 21.37 14.25 -17.36
CA ARG A 226 21.97 13.05 -16.75
C ARG A 226 21.70 13.00 -15.24
N THR A 227 21.59 11.79 -14.69
CA THR A 227 21.57 11.59 -13.23
C THR A 227 22.98 11.72 -12.66
N LEU A 228 23.09 11.99 -11.36
CA LEU A 228 24.37 11.98 -10.65
C LEU A 228 25.02 10.60 -10.70
N ALA A 229 24.25 9.52 -10.66
CA ALA A 229 24.73 8.15 -10.88
C ALA A 229 25.44 8.01 -12.23
N GLN A 230 24.82 8.51 -13.30
CA GLN A 230 25.41 8.48 -14.65
C GLN A 230 26.65 9.39 -14.71
N ALA A 231 26.61 10.57 -14.09
CA ALA A 231 27.76 11.46 -14.02
C ALA A 231 28.96 10.87 -13.24
N LEU A 232 28.71 10.04 -12.22
CA LEU A 232 29.76 9.31 -11.48
C LEU A 232 30.36 8.18 -12.32
N LEU A 233 29.54 7.44 -13.07
CA LEU A 233 30.01 6.40 -14.01
C LEU A 233 30.81 7.00 -15.17
N ASP A 234 30.31 8.09 -15.76
CA ASP A 234 31.00 8.83 -16.83
C ASP A 234 32.36 9.40 -16.36
N ALA A 235 32.47 9.76 -15.08
CA ALA A 235 33.69 10.28 -14.48
C ALA A 235 34.67 9.19 -14.01
N GLY A 236 34.35 7.90 -14.17
CA GLY A 236 35.17 6.81 -13.66
C GLY A 236 35.27 6.74 -12.13
N LEU A 237 34.33 7.37 -11.42
CA LEU A 237 34.28 7.40 -9.94
C LEU A 237 33.58 6.18 -9.34
N VAL A 238 33.15 5.23 -10.17
CA VAL A 238 32.57 3.94 -9.76
C VAL A 238 33.40 2.82 -10.36
N LEU A 239 33.83 1.88 -9.51
CA LEU A 239 34.48 0.62 -9.87
C LEU A 239 33.41 -0.49 -9.81
N PRO A 240 32.89 -0.98 -10.95
CA PRO A 240 31.85 -1.99 -10.94
C PRO A 240 32.42 -3.37 -10.57
N VAL A 241 31.73 -4.06 -9.66
CA VAL A 241 31.96 -5.47 -9.31
C VAL A 241 30.69 -6.24 -9.68
N LEU A 242 30.71 -6.89 -10.82
CA LEU A 242 29.60 -7.63 -11.41
C LEU A 242 29.55 -9.04 -10.82
N ASP A 243 28.64 -9.29 -9.88
CA ASP A 243 28.51 -10.59 -9.21
C ASP A 243 27.43 -11.45 -9.89
N GLY A 244 27.81 -12.66 -10.36
CA GLY A 244 26.89 -13.66 -10.89
C GLY A 244 26.58 -13.51 -12.38
N PHE A 245 27.59 -13.47 -13.24
CA PHE A 245 27.38 -13.51 -14.70
C PHE A 245 26.60 -14.74 -15.16
N ASP A 246 26.82 -15.89 -14.50
CA ASP A 246 26.09 -17.15 -14.74
C ASP A 246 24.59 -17.08 -14.40
N GLU A 247 24.12 -15.97 -13.81
CA GLU A 247 22.71 -15.76 -13.50
C GLU A 247 21.93 -15.09 -14.64
N LEU A 248 22.62 -14.67 -15.72
CA LEU A 248 21.99 -14.20 -16.94
C LEU A 248 21.30 -15.35 -17.69
N ALA A 249 20.33 -15.02 -18.53
CA ALA A 249 19.75 -16.01 -19.43
C ALA A 249 20.81 -16.49 -20.43
N ARG A 250 20.99 -17.81 -20.56
CA ARG A 250 22.02 -18.42 -21.45
C ARG A 250 22.08 -17.80 -22.86
N PRO A 251 20.97 -17.52 -23.56
CA PRO A 251 21.02 -16.90 -24.90
C PRO A 251 21.64 -15.50 -24.94
N ALA A 252 21.83 -14.86 -23.78
CA ALA A 252 22.37 -13.51 -23.67
C ALA A 252 23.87 -13.49 -23.32
N TYR A 253 24.54 -14.64 -23.12
CA TYR A 253 25.93 -14.69 -22.67
C TYR A 253 26.91 -14.03 -23.65
N GLY A 254 26.90 -14.42 -24.94
CA GLY A 254 27.77 -13.82 -25.95
C GLY A 254 27.50 -12.32 -26.17
N GLU A 255 26.21 -11.90 -26.16
CA GLU A 255 25.85 -10.48 -26.24
C GLU A 255 26.31 -9.70 -25.01
N ALA A 256 26.22 -10.29 -23.81
CA ALA A 256 26.64 -9.65 -22.58
C ALA A 256 28.12 -9.26 -22.66
N VAL A 257 29.01 -10.16 -23.08
CA VAL A 257 30.44 -9.85 -23.20
C VAL A 257 30.69 -8.79 -24.28
N ARG A 258 30.04 -8.88 -25.44
CA ARG A 258 30.14 -7.86 -26.49
C ARG A 258 29.71 -6.47 -26.01
N ARG A 259 28.62 -6.38 -25.25
CA ARG A 259 28.14 -5.12 -24.66
C ARG A 259 29.10 -4.57 -23.62
N VAL A 260 29.66 -5.44 -22.79
CA VAL A 260 30.67 -5.06 -21.79
C VAL A 260 31.89 -4.48 -22.52
N ASN A 261 32.43 -5.16 -23.54
CA ASN A 261 33.56 -4.67 -24.33
C ASN A 261 33.26 -3.34 -25.04
N ALA A 262 32.04 -3.17 -25.58
CA ALA A 262 31.65 -1.97 -26.33
C ALA A 262 31.44 -0.73 -25.45
N GLU A 263 31.09 -0.89 -24.17
CA GLU A 263 30.68 0.21 -23.29
C GLU A 263 31.73 0.56 -22.20
N LEU A 264 32.76 -0.26 -22.00
CA LEU A 264 33.86 0.01 -21.07
C LEU A 264 34.93 0.91 -21.70
N ASP A 265 35.17 2.07 -21.08
CA ASP A 265 36.34 2.91 -21.40
C ASP A 265 37.63 2.11 -21.15
N ALA A 266 38.66 2.26 -21.99
CA ALA A 266 39.88 1.43 -22.00
C ALA A 266 40.55 1.25 -20.63
N ASP A 267 40.42 2.24 -19.73
CA ASP A 267 41.04 2.24 -18.40
C ASP A 267 40.09 1.91 -17.24
N LEU A 268 38.79 1.68 -17.48
CA LEU A 268 37.85 1.39 -16.39
C LEU A 268 38.17 0.02 -15.76
N PRO A 269 38.47 -0.04 -14.46
CA PRO A 269 38.65 -1.31 -13.77
C PRO A 269 37.29 -1.99 -13.55
N LEU A 270 37.25 -3.31 -13.75
CA LEU A 270 36.04 -4.12 -13.68
C LEU A 270 36.35 -5.47 -13.04
N VAL A 271 35.51 -5.93 -12.12
CA VAL A 271 35.58 -7.31 -11.61
C VAL A 271 34.29 -8.03 -12.00
N VAL A 272 34.41 -9.24 -12.55
CA VAL A 272 33.27 -10.09 -12.90
C VAL A 272 33.42 -11.43 -12.19
N THR A 273 32.35 -11.95 -11.60
CA THR A 273 32.31 -13.32 -11.08
C THR A 273 31.41 -14.20 -11.93
N SER A 274 31.83 -15.43 -12.22
CA SER A 274 31.06 -16.37 -13.03
C SER A 274 31.36 -17.84 -12.70
N ARG A 275 30.55 -18.75 -13.22
CA ARG A 275 30.92 -20.18 -13.33
C ARG A 275 31.76 -20.39 -14.59
N GLY A 276 32.71 -21.34 -14.53
CA GLY A 276 33.59 -21.66 -15.65
C GLY A 276 32.84 -21.99 -16.94
N GLU A 277 31.86 -22.89 -16.87
CA GLU A 277 31.06 -23.30 -18.05
C GLU A 277 30.29 -22.14 -18.70
N ALA A 278 29.70 -21.27 -17.88
CA ALA A 278 28.95 -20.11 -18.36
C ALA A 278 29.89 -19.10 -19.04
N TRP A 279 31.06 -18.86 -18.47
CA TRP A 279 32.08 -17.99 -19.05
C TRP A 279 32.66 -18.56 -20.35
N ALA A 280 32.99 -19.86 -20.37
CA ALA A 280 33.48 -20.53 -21.57
C ALA A 280 32.47 -20.46 -22.72
N THR A 281 31.18 -20.64 -22.42
CA THR A 281 30.10 -20.45 -23.39
C THR A 281 30.05 -19.00 -23.90
N ALA A 282 30.15 -18.02 -23.01
CA ALA A 282 30.13 -16.61 -23.38
C ALA A 282 31.28 -16.21 -24.30
N VAL A 283 32.48 -16.72 -24.03
CA VAL A 283 33.68 -16.49 -24.86
C VAL A 283 33.56 -17.18 -26.20
N ALA A 284 33.04 -18.41 -26.25
CA ALA A 284 32.85 -19.16 -27.50
C ALA A 284 31.79 -18.55 -28.42
N GLU A 285 30.69 -18.02 -27.85
CA GLU A 285 29.58 -17.41 -28.62
C GLU A 285 29.80 -15.92 -28.92
N GLY A 286 30.69 -15.27 -28.18
CA GLY A 286 30.95 -13.83 -28.26
C GLY A 286 32.41 -13.53 -28.53
N ASP A 287 33.12 -13.10 -27.49
CA ASP A 287 34.53 -12.73 -27.50
C ASP A 287 35.10 -12.84 -26.08
N VAL A 288 36.42 -12.72 -25.90
CA VAL A 288 37.05 -12.53 -24.59
C VAL A 288 36.80 -11.12 -24.07
N LEU A 289 36.82 -10.94 -22.74
CA LEU A 289 36.75 -9.61 -22.13
C LEU A 289 38.08 -8.89 -22.32
N THR A 290 38.08 -7.78 -23.07
CA THR A 290 39.31 -7.08 -23.45
C THR A 290 40.09 -6.61 -22.23
N ALA A 291 41.40 -6.90 -22.26
CA ALA A 291 42.39 -6.63 -21.23
C ALA A 291 42.08 -7.23 -19.84
N ALA A 292 41.22 -8.25 -19.77
CA ALA A 292 40.90 -8.93 -18.53
C ALA A 292 41.76 -10.16 -18.31
N GLU A 293 42.29 -10.28 -17.10
CA GLU A 293 42.87 -11.51 -16.60
C GLU A 293 41.76 -12.42 -16.05
N VAL A 294 41.87 -13.73 -16.30
CA VAL A 294 40.89 -14.71 -15.84
C VAL A 294 41.57 -15.66 -14.88
N VAL A 295 41.01 -15.76 -13.68
CA VAL A 295 41.49 -16.64 -12.61
C VAL A 295 40.39 -17.61 -12.23
N GLU A 296 40.77 -18.82 -11.84
CA GLU A 296 39.87 -19.85 -11.36
C GLU A 296 40.14 -20.15 -9.90
N LEU A 297 39.07 -20.13 -9.09
CA LEU A 297 39.10 -20.50 -7.69
C LEU A 297 39.19 -22.02 -7.57
N LEU A 298 40.21 -22.48 -6.86
CA LEU A 298 40.44 -23.90 -6.63
C LEU A 298 39.55 -24.42 -5.49
N PRO A 299 39.12 -25.71 -5.54
CA PRO A 299 38.53 -26.37 -4.39
C PRO A 299 39.48 -26.33 -3.18
N LEU A 300 38.91 -26.38 -1.98
CA LEU A 300 39.66 -26.54 -0.74
C LEU A 300 40.23 -27.95 -0.68
N ASP A 301 41.50 -28.06 -0.27
CA ASP A 301 42.03 -29.33 0.17
C ASP A 301 41.51 -29.67 1.58
N LEU A 302 41.56 -30.96 1.95
CA LEU A 302 41.05 -31.43 3.24
C LEU A 302 41.82 -30.79 4.42
N ALA A 303 43.08 -30.44 4.23
CA ALA A 303 43.89 -29.78 5.25
C ALA A 303 43.40 -28.34 5.52
N GLN A 304 43.09 -27.57 4.48
CA GLN A 304 42.49 -26.23 4.57
C GLN A 304 41.10 -26.29 5.21
N ALA A 305 40.27 -27.23 4.79
CA ALA A 305 38.93 -27.44 5.36
C ALA A 305 39.02 -27.84 6.84
N GLY A 306 39.89 -28.80 7.17
CA GLY A 306 40.11 -29.31 8.51
C GLY A 306 40.64 -28.25 9.46
N ALA A 307 41.69 -27.53 9.07
CA ALA A 307 42.26 -26.44 9.86
C ALA A 307 41.22 -25.35 10.18
N TYR A 308 40.32 -25.05 9.22
CA TYR A 308 39.23 -24.11 9.48
C TYR A 308 38.19 -24.67 10.46
N LEU A 309 37.75 -25.92 10.28
CA LEU A 309 36.77 -26.56 11.15
C LEU A 309 37.30 -26.68 12.59
N GLU A 310 38.51 -27.17 12.79
CA GLU A 310 39.14 -27.26 14.12
C GLU A 310 39.31 -25.91 14.79
N ARG A 311 39.79 -24.89 14.05
CA ARG A 311 39.95 -23.53 14.58
C ARG A 311 38.62 -22.91 15.02
N THR A 312 37.51 -23.32 14.42
CA THR A 312 36.17 -22.80 14.72
C THR A 312 35.40 -23.64 15.73
N ALA A 313 35.85 -24.87 15.97
CA ALA A 313 35.21 -25.80 16.89
C ALA A 313 35.64 -25.52 18.33
N ARG A 314 34.76 -25.85 19.27
CA ARG A 314 35.08 -25.72 20.69
C ARG A 314 36.15 -26.77 21.08
N PRO A 315 37.22 -26.37 21.81
CA PRO A 315 38.16 -27.33 22.38
C PRO A 315 37.48 -28.28 23.37
N LEU A 316 37.83 -29.56 23.30
CA LEU A 316 37.45 -30.59 24.27
C LEU A 316 38.55 -30.75 25.33
N PRO A 317 38.22 -31.18 26.56
CA PRO A 317 39.23 -31.52 27.56
C PRO A 317 40.05 -32.72 27.07
N ALA A 318 41.36 -32.55 26.88
CA ALA A 318 42.30 -33.60 26.50
C ALA A 318 43.46 -33.65 27.50
N ALA A 319 44.10 -34.82 27.62
CA ALA A 319 45.32 -34.97 28.42
C ALA A 319 46.49 -34.28 27.70
N GLU A 320 47.29 -33.52 28.46
CA GLU A 320 48.56 -32.88 28.05
C GLU A 320 48.55 -32.08 26.73
N GLY A 321 48.19 -30.80 26.79
CA GLY A 321 48.61 -29.77 25.83
C GLY A 321 48.05 -29.84 24.40
N GLU A 322 47.46 -30.97 24.00
CA GLU A 322 46.93 -31.19 22.65
C GLU A 322 45.52 -30.58 22.50
N ARG A 323 45.32 -29.74 21.48
CA ARG A 323 44.02 -29.10 21.21
C ARG A 323 43.13 -30.05 20.40
N VAL A 324 42.40 -30.90 21.12
CA VAL A 324 41.41 -31.81 20.50
C VAL A 324 40.05 -31.11 20.36
N THR A 325 39.37 -31.34 19.24
CA THR A 325 38.00 -30.85 18.98
C THR A 325 37.08 -31.99 18.55
N VAL A 326 35.78 -31.73 18.44
CA VAL A 326 34.81 -32.70 17.89
C VAL A 326 35.15 -33.14 16.46
N TRP A 327 35.91 -32.34 15.72
CA TRP A 327 36.30 -32.64 14.34
C TRP A 327 37.59 -33.46 14.24
N THR A 328 38.40 -33.54 15.29
CA THR A 328 39.76 -34.08 15.20
C THR A 328 39.77 -35.57 14.82
N SER A 329 38.89 -36.40 15.39
CA SER A 329 38.76 -37.81 15.02
C SER A 329 38.24 -37.99 13.59
N VAL A 330 37.21 -37.22 13.21
CA VAL A 330 36.59 -37.27 11.88
C VAL A 330 37.57 -36.86 10.80
N LEU A 331 38.31 -35.77 11.00
CA LEU A 331 39.31 -35.30 10.05
C LEU A 331 40.49 -36.28 9.91
N HIS A 332 40.88 -36.95 11.01
CA HIS A 332 41.89 -38.01 10.94
C HIS A 332 41.42 -39.17 10.05
N GLU A 333 40.18 -39.64 10.22
CA GLU A 333 39.63 -40.74 9.41
C GLU A 333 39.42 -40.34 7.94
N LEU A 334 38.94 -39.11 7.68
CA LEU A 334 38.84 -38.58 6.32
C LEU A 334 40.22 -38.41 5.66
N GLY A 335 41.25 -38.09 6.43
CA GLY A 335 42.64 -38.04 5.96
C GLY A 335 43.16 -39.40 5.49
N GLY A 336 42.75 -40.48 6.15
CA GLY A 336 43.03 -41.86 5.72
C GLY A 336 42.21 -42.31 4.51
N ARG A 337 41.12 -41.62 4.17
CA ARG A 337 40.20 -41.95 3.06
C ARG A 337 39.85 -40.69 2.23
N PRO A 338 40.81 -40.09 1.51
CA PRO A 338 40.62 -38.79 0.84
C PRO A 338 39.59 -38.81 -0.30
N TYR A 339 39.27 -39.99 -0.86
CA TYR A 339 38.25 -40.16 -1.91
C TYR A 339 36.87 -40.56 -1.36
N SER A 340 36.69 -40.56 -0.04
CA SER A 340 35.38 -40.84 0.56
C SER A 340 34.37 -39.73 0.23
N PRO A 341 33.07 -40.03 0.11
CA PRO A 341 32.06 -39.03 -0.20
C PRO A 341 32.04 -37.80 0.73
N PRO A 342 32.22 -37.92 2.06
CA PRO A 342 32.30 -36.77 2.96
C PRO A 342 33.56 -35.92 2.73
N ALA A 343 34.72 -36.54 2.45
CA ALA A 343 35.94 -35.80 2.15
C ALA A 343 35.80 -34.99 0.85
N LEU A 344 35.19 -35.57 -0.18
CA LEU A 344 34.92 -34.89 -1.46
C LEU A 344 33.85 -33.78 -1.32
N ALA A 345 32.84 -33.96 -0.46
CA ALA A 345 31.82 -32.93 -0.21
C ALA A 345 32.40 -31.69 0.51
N LEU A 346 33.36 -31.88 1.42
CA LEU A 346 34.01 -30.82 2.20
C LEU A 346 35.10 -30.06 1.43
N THR A 347 35.13 -30.15 0.11
CA THR A 347 36.06 -29.41 -0.77
C THR A 347 35.57 -28.02 -1.15
N THR A 348 34.32 -27.66 -0.84
CA THR A 348 33.79 -26.32 -1.15
C THR A 348 33.64 -25.47 0.11
N PRO A 349 33.99 -24.15 0.06
CA PRO A 349 33.78 -23.24 1.19
C PRO A 349 32.35 -23.21 1.71
N LEU A 350 31.35 -23.40 0.83
CA LEU A 350 29.95 -23.53 1.23
C LEU A 350 29.73 -24.75 2.13
N MET A 351 30.17 -25.94 1.72
CA MET A 351 29.95 -27.16 2.51
C MET A 351 30.71 -27.13 3.83
N VAL A 352 31.94 -26.60 3.85
CA VAL A 352 32.69 -26.38 5.10
C VAL A 352 31.97 -25.39 6.02
N ALA A 353 31.40 -24.30 5.48
CA ALA A 353 30.63 -23.35 6.27
C ALA A 353 29.31 -23.94 6.79
N LEU A 354 28.62 -24.79 6.01
CA LEU A 354 27.42 -25.51 6.46
C LEU A 354 27.77 -26.55 7.53
N ALA A 355 28.86 -27.32 7.34
CA ALA A 355 29.34 -28.28 8.32
C ALA A 355 29.68 -27.61 9.66
N ARG A 356 30.38 -26.47 9.63
CA ARG A 356 30.60 -25.63 10.82
C ARG A 356 29.28 -25.19 11.46
N ALA A 357 28.30 -24.77 10.66
CA ALA A 357 27.02 -24.30 11.19
C ALA A 357 26.17 -25.41 11.80
N VAL A 358 26.25 -26.64 11.25
CA VAL A 358 25.49 -27.81 11.71
C VAL A 358 26.14 -28.46 12.94
N TYR A 359 27.46 -28.63 12.93
CA TYR A 359 28.22 -29.36 13.95
C TYR A 359 29.02 -28.45 14.90
N GLY A 360 28.86 -27.12 14.80
CA GLY A 360 29.59 -26.16 15.62
C GLY A 360 29.11 -26.09 17.08
N ASP A 361 27.85 -26.47 17.34
CA ASP A 361 27.23 -26.53 18.67
C ASP A 361 27.05 -27.99 19.12
N ARG A 362 26.83 -28.23 20.44
CA ARG A 362 26.76 -29.58 21.06
C ARG A 362 25.60 -30.49 20.60
N SER A 363 24.79 -30.07 19.62
CA SER A 363 23.56 -30.78 19.24
C SER A 363 23.74 -31.91 18.22
N ALA A 364 24.88 -31.96 17.52
CA ALA A 364 25.16 -32.96 16.50
C ALA A 364 26.64 -33.39 16.54
N ASP A 365 26.91 -34.67 16.33
CA ASP A 365 28.28 -35.22 16.30
C ASP A 365 28.74 -35.34 14.84
N PRO A 366 29.85 -34.70 14.43
CA PRO A 366 30.37 -34.83 13.06
C PRO A 366 30.75 -36.27 12.69
N SER A 367 30.89 -37.19 13.66
CA SER A 367 31.11 -38.61 13.39
C SER A 367 29.97 -39.25 12.58
N ASP A 368 28.76 -38.67 12.63
CA ASP A 368 27.63 -39.06 11.79
C ASP A 368 28.00 -39.12 10.31
N LEU A 369 28.86 -38.21 9.83
CA LEU A 369 29.27 -38.13 8.42
C LEU A 369 30.04 -39.35 7.94
N LEU A 370 30.58 -40.16 8.85
CA LEU A 370 31.36 -41.35 8.55
C LEU A 370 30.49 -42.59 8.30
N ASP A 371 29.18 -42.52 8.57
CA ASP A 371 28.24 -43.61 8.31
C ASP A 371 28.10 -43.88 6.79
N PRO A 372 28.60 -45.02 6.29
CA PRO A 372 28.61 -45.32 4.86
C PRO A 372 27.23 -45.64 4.30
N ASP A 373 26.30 -46.13 5.13
CA ASP A 373 24.95 -46.48 4.71
C ASP A 373 24.10 -45.22 4.51
N ARG A 374 24.33 -44.19 5.34
CA ARG A 374 23.66 -42.88 5.22
C ARG A 374 24.35 -41.97 4.20
N PHE A 375 25.67 -42.02 4.10
CA PHE A 375 26.49 -41.06 3.33
C PHE A 375 27.33 -41.71 2.24
N GLY A 376 26.78 -42.69 1.53
CA GLY A 376 27.45 -43.39 0.43
C GLY A 376 27.72 -42.56 -0.84
N THR A 377 27.20 -41.32 -0.95
CA THR A 377 27.44 -40.44 -2.11
C THR A 377 27.69 -38.99 -1.70
N VAL A 378 28.42 -38.23 -2.53
CA VAL A 378 28.70 -36.80 -2.29
C VAL A 378 27.40 -36.02 -2.20
N ALA A 379 26.44 -36.34 -3.07
CA ALA A 379 25.12 -35.73 -3.08
C ALA A 379 24.37 -35.94 -1.77
N ALA A 380 24.43 -37.13 -1.16
CA ALA A 380 23.79 -37.40 0.13
C ALA A 380 24.38 -36.55 1.26
N VAL A 381 25.70 -36.35 1.27
CA VAL A 381 26.38 -35.45 2.23
C VAL A 381 25.97 -34.00 2.00
N GLU A 382 26.00 -33.52 0.75
CA GLU A 382 25.58 -32.15 0.41
C GLU A 382 24.12 -31.90 0.81
N GLU A 383 23.22 -32.85 0.52
CA GLU A 383 21.79 -32.78 0.81
C GLU A 383 21.53 -32.73 2.32
N HIS A 384 22.24 -33.56 3.09
CA HIS A 384 22.19 -33.56 4.55
C HIS A 384 22.66 -32.23 5.14
N LEU A 385 23.82 -31.71 4.70
CA LEU A 385 24.32 -30.42 5.21
C LEU A 385 23.38 -29.25 4.87
N LEU A 386 22.78 -29.25 3.67
CA LEU A 386 21.77 -28.26 3.27
C LEU A 386 20.48 -28.39 4.09
N GLY A 387 20.01 -29.62 4.31
CA GLY A 387 18.79 -29.92 5.06
C GLY A 387 18.91 -29.69 6.56
N ALA A 388 20.08 -29.96 7.13
CA ALA A 388 20.37 -29.78 8.55
C ALA A 388 20.66 -28.32 8.90
N PHE A 389 21.11 -27.49 7.94
CA PHE A 389 21.47 -26.10 8.19
C PHE A 389 20.32 -25.25 8.76
N ALA A 390 19.14 -25.30 8.14
CA ALA A 390 18.01 -24.50 8.60
C ALA A 390 17.55 -24.94 10.01
N PRO A 391 17.28 -26.24 10.30
CA PRO A 391 17.01 -26.70 11.66
C PRO A 391 18.09 -26.30 12.68
N ALA A 392 19.37 -26.55 12.38
CA ALA A 392 20.50 -26.23 13.25
C ALA A 392 20.57 -24.73 13.58
N SER A 393 20.20 -23.88 12.62
CA SER A 393 20.15 -22.43 12.81
C SER A 393 19.03 -21.96 13.75
N TYR A 394 18.08 -22.81 14.16
CA TYR A 394 16.95 -22.49 15.05
C TYR A 394 16.86 -23.38 16.29
N THR A 395 17.85 -24.25 16.55
CA THR A 395 17.83 -25.21 17.67
C THR A 395 17.78 -24.53 19.04
N ASP A 396 18.38 -23.34 19.18
CA ASP A 396 18.33 -22.49 20.38
C ASP A 396 16.91 -22.11 20.81
N LEU A 397 15.94 -22.13 19.88
CA LEU A 397 14.52 -21.86 20.16
C LEU A 397 13.70 -23.12 20.47
N GLY A 398 14.33 -24.29 20.42
CA GLY A 398 13.73 -25.60 20.66
C GLY A 398 13.17 -26.31 19.41
N PRO A 399 12.95 -27.63 19.47
CA PRO A 399 12.66 -28.46 18.29
C PRO A 399 11.39 -28.05 17.52
N ARG A 400 10.33 -27.66 18.23
CA ARG A 400 9.06 -27.22 17.61
C ARG A 400 9.21 -25.90 16.86
N ALA A 401 10.03 -24.98 17.39
CA ALA A 401 10.28 -23.69 16.73
C ALA A 401 11.12 -23.85 15.47
N ALA A 402 12.12 -24.73 15.51
CA ALA A 402 12.94 -25.08 14.36
C ALA A 402 12.12 -25.71 13.22
N SER A 403 11.26 -26.69 13.52
CA SER A 403 10.40 -27.32 12.50
C SER A 403 9.38 -26.34 11.91
N ASP A 404 8.80 -25.46 12.74
CA ASP A 404 7.94 -24.37 12.30
C ASP A 404 8.67 -23.38 11.38
N ALA A 405 9.92 -23.02 11.71
CA ALA A 405 10.73 -22.11 10.92
C ALA A 405 11.05 -22.72 9.55
N VAL A 406 11.49 -23.97 9.51
CA VAL A 406 11.77 -24.71 8.26
C VAL A 406 10.53 -24.80 7.39
N ARG A 407 9.37 -25.19 7.94
CA ARG A 407 8.10 -25.23 7.19
C ARG A 407 7.77 -23.90 6.51
N ARG A 408 7.98 -22.78 7.21
CA ARG A 408 7.73 -21.41 6.70
C ARG A 408 8.77 -20.99 5.65
N LEU A 409 10.04 -21.34 5.85
CA LEU A 409 11.11 -21.08 4.88
C LEU A 409 10.90 -21.88 3.58
N THR A 410 10.49 -23.15 3.67
CA THR A 410 10.09 -23.97 2.53
C THR A 410 8.95 -23.34 1.74
N LEU A 411 7.92 -22.83 2.42
CA LEU A 411 6.83 -22.12 1.75
C LEU A 411 7.32 -20.87 1.00
N LEU A 412 8.19 -20.08 1.64
CA LEU A 412 8.79 -18.89 1.02
C LEU A 412 9.64 -19.27 -0.20
N ALA A 413 10.50 -20.28 -0.09
CA ALA A 413 11.37 -20.77 -1.16
C ALA A 413 10.56 -21.18 -2.41
N ARG A 414 9.50 -21.97 -2.24
CA ARG A 414 8.60 -22.37 -3.34
C ARG A 414 7.90 -21.19 -3.99
N THR A 415 7.52 -20.20 -3.19
CA THR A 415 6.79 -19.04 -3.69
C THR A 415 7.70 -18.13 -4.50
N LEU A 416 8.96 -17.97 -4.06
CA LEU A 416 9.97 -17.21 -4.79
C LEU A 416 10.41 -17.94 -6.07
N GLN A 417 10.56 -19.27 -6.04
CA GLN A 417 10.93 -20.05 -7.22
C GLN A 417 9.83 -20.03 -8.30
N ARG A 418 8.55 -20.11 -7.91
CA ARG A 418 7.43 -19.97 -8.86
C ARG A 418 7.34 -18.59 -9.53
N ARG A 419 8.00 -17.57 -8.98
CA ARG A 419 7.96 -16.19 -9.49
C ARG A 419 9.22 -15.79 -10.25
N ASP A 420 10.24 -16.65 -10.28
CA ASP A 420 11.52 -16.42 -10.96
C ASP A 420 12.24 -15.11 -10.57
N THR A 421 11.95 -14.58 -9.38
CA THR A 421 12.47 -13.28 -8.94
C THR A 421 13.59 -13.43 -7.92
N GLY A 422 13.66 -14.53 -7.16
CA GLY A 422 14.62 -14.76 -6.07
C GLY A 422 14.48 -13.79 -4.88
N LEU A 423 13.93 -12.61 -5.10
CA LEU A 423 13.80 -11.48 -4.19
C LEU A 423 12.40 -11.43 -3.56
N LEU A 424 12.35 -11.17 -2.26
CA LEU A 424 11.14 -11.00 -1.47
C LEU A 424 11.01 -9.55 -1.01
N ALA A 425 10.06 -8.81 -1.58
CA ALA A 425 9.62 -7.53 -1.02
C ALA A 425 8.40 -7.70 -0.11
N TRP A 426 8.32 -6.91 0.97
CA TRP A 426 7.18 -6.97 1.87
C TRP A 426 5.87 -6.52 1.19
N TRP A 427 5.92 -5.57 0.25
CA TRP A 427 4.73 -5.12 -0.50
C TRP A 427 4.27 -6.14 -1.54
N GLU A 428 5.13 -7.09 -1.94
CA GLU A 428 4.79 -8.17 -2.89
C GLU A 428 4.12 -9.37 -2.21
N LEU A 429 4.00 -9.35 -0.88
CA LEU A 429 3.32 -10.41 -0.14
C LEU A 429 1.85 -10.56 -0.54
N GLU A 430 1.20 -9.47 -1.01
CA GLU A 430 -0.17 -9.51 -1.52
C GLU A 430 -0.35 -10.50 -2.68
N SER A 431 0.67 -10.73 -3.48
CA SER A 431 0.59 -11.67 -4.59
C SER A 431 0.59 -13.13 -4.14
N MET A 432 0.77 -13.41 -2.85
CA MET A 432 0.58 -14.75 -2.25
C MET A 432 -0.89 -15.03 -1.91
N LEU A 433 -1.75 -14.00 -1.93
CA LEU A 433 -3.17 -14.13 -1.66
C LEU A 433 -3.90 -14.66 -2.91
N PRO A 434 -5.04 -15.36 -2.74
CA PRO A 434 -5.97 -15.61 -3.84
C PRO A 434 -6.37 -14.29 -4.51
N ARG A 435 -6.44 -14.26 -5.85
CA ARG A 435 -6.78 -13.03 -6.61
C ARG A 435 -8.09 -12.39 -6.15
N ALA A 436 -9.08 -13.20 -5.79
CA ALA A 436 -10.35 -12.71 -5.26
C ALA A 436 -10.13 -11.89 -3.97
N LEU A 437 -9.31 -12.41 -3.04
CA LEU A 437 -9.05 -11.75 -1.76
C LEU A 437 -8.31 -10.42 -1.95
N CYS A 438 -7.39 -10.31 -2.92
CA CYS A 438 -6.72 -9.04 -3.23
C CYS A 438 -7.71 -7.92 -3.62
N VAL A 439 -8.88 -8.28 -4.15
CA VAL A 439 -9.87 -7.33 -4.65
C VAL A 439 -10.73 -6.75 -3.53
N TYR A 440 -11.34 -7.58 -2.68
CA TYR A 440 -12.29 -7.10 -1.66
C TYR A 440 -11.69 -6.92 -0.26
N ALA A 441 -10.55 -7.53 0.05
CA ALA A 441 -9.97 -7.44 1.39
C ALA A 441 -9.52 -6.02 1.81
N PRO A 442 -9.05 -5.12 0.90
CA PRO A 442 -8.89 -3.71 1.25
C PRO A 442 -10.21 -3.06 1.68
N GLY A 443 -11.34 -3.41 1.04
CA GLY A 443 -12.67 -2.96 1.43
C GLY A 443 -13.05 -3.42 2.84
N LEU A 444 -12.81 -4.70 3.15
CA LEU A 444 -13.05 -5.26 4.49
C LEU A 444 -12.13 -4.63 5.55
N LEU A 445 -10.86 -4.38 5.23
CA LEU A 445 -9.94 -3.66 6.13
C LEU A 445 -10.44 -2.24 6.41
N SER A 446 -10.85 -1.52 5.36
CA SER A 446 -11.40 -0.18 5.48
C SER A 446 -12.64 -0.15 6.36
N LEU A 447 -13.53 -1.14 6.18
CA LEU A 447 -14.73 -1.29 7.00
C LEU A 447 -14.38 -1.61 8.45
N ALA A 448 -13.42 -2.50 8.70
CA ALA A 448 -12.98 -2.83 10.06
C ALA A 448 -12.36 -1.63 10.80
N VAL A 449 -11.54 -0.83 10.11
CA VAL A 449 -10.97 0.41 10.67
C VAL A 449 -12.08 1.43 10.93
N LEU A 450 -13.03 1.57 10.00
CA LEU A 450 -14.18 2.44 10.17
C LEU A 450 -15.01 2.05 11.41
N SER A 451 -15.38 0.77 11.54
CA SER A 451 -16.12 0.26 12.69
C SER A 451 -15.38 0.50 13.99
N ALA A 452 -14.06 0.29 14.03
CA ALA A 452 -13.24 0.53 15.22
C ALA A 452 -13.20 2.01 15.63
N LEU A 453 -13.18 2.94 14.67
CA LEU A 453 -13.18 4.39 14.94
C LEU A 453 -14.53 4.88 15.47
N VAL A 454 -15.64 4.31 14.99
CA VAL A 454 -17.00 4.72 15.36
C VAL A 454 -17.48 4.07 16.67
N LEU A 455 -16.98 2.86 16.98
CA LEU A 455 -17.41 2.07 18.15
C LEU A 455 -17.47 2.84 19.49
N PRO A 456 -16.47 3.65 19.88
CA PRO A 456 -16.54 4.39 21.15
C PRO A 456 -17.70 5.40 21.19
N VAL A 457 -18.00 6.04 20.05
CA VAL A 457 -19.11 6.99 19.93
C VAL A 457 -20.45 6.24 19.99
N SER A 458 -20.55 5.10 19.31
CA SER A 458 -21.73 4.24 19.36
C SER A 458 -22.02 3.73 20.78
N LEU A 459 -20.99 3.27 21.50
CA LEU A 459 -21.13 2.77 22.87
C LEU A 459 -21.53 3.87 23.86
N ALA A 460 -20.92 5.06 23.76
CA ALA A 460 -21.28 6.19 24.59
C ALA A 460 -22.75 6.60 24.42
N ARG A 461 -23.26 6.53 23.18
CA ARG A 461 -24.68 6.81 22.87
C ARG A 461 -25.64 5.71 23.31
N ALA A 462 -25.28 4.46 23.07
CA ALA A 462 -26.09 3.32 23.52
C ALA A 462 -26.29 3.30 25.03
N ALA A 463 -25.30 3.79 25.80
CA ALA A 463 -25.42 3.94 27.24
C ALA A 463 -26.34 5.11 27.67
N SER A 464 -26.57 6.11 26.81
CA SER A 464 -27.38 7.29 27.15
C SER A 464 -28.84 7.21 26.67
N GLU A 465 -29.18 6.35 25.70
CA GLU A 465 -30.49 6.33 25.05
C GLU A 465 -30.97 4.90 24.71
N PRO A 466 -32.09 4.41 25.29
CA PRO A 466 -32.72 3.16 24.86
C PRO A 466 -33.51 3.35 23.56
N ALA A 467 -33.23 2.52 22.54
CA ALA A 467 -33.81 2.62 21.21
C ALA A 467 -35.33 2.32 21.17
N GLY A 468 -36.09 3.05 20.35
CA GLY A 468 -37.52 2.79 20.11
C GLY A 468 -37.75 1.59 19.16
N ALA A 469 -38.93 0.98 19.18
CA ALA A 469 -39.23 -0.19 18.33
C ALA A 469 -39.21 0.12 16.81
N GLU A 470 -39.56 1.35 16.39
CA GLU A 470 -39.46 1.80 15.00
C GLU A 470 -38.00 1.93 14.52
N ASP A 471 -37.03 2.11 15.43
CA ASP A 471 -35.61 2.14 15.09
C ASP A 471 -35.09 0.76 14.66
N LEU A 472 -35.52 -0.32 15.32
CA LEU A 472 -34.93 -1.64 15.10
C LEU A 472 -35.17 -2.16 13.67
N VAL A 473 -36.39 -1.96 13.13
CA VAL A 473 -36.71 -2.37 11.76
C VAL A 473 -35.90 -1.59 10.73
N SER A 474 -35.72 -0.28 10.94
CA SER A 474 -34.92 0.59 10.07
C SER A 474 -33.43 0.24 10.13
N VAL A 475 -32.91 -0.10 11.31
CA VAL A 475 -31.55 -0.60 11.55
C VAL A 475 -31.32 -1.89 10.78
N ILE A 476 -32.21 -2.88 10.92
CA ILE A 476 -32.09 -4.18 10.23
C ILE A 476 -32.18 -3.99 8.72
N ALA A 477 -33.10 -3.15 8.23
CA ALA A 477 -33.24 -2.83 6.82
C ALA A 477 -31.97 -2.19 6.23
N THR A 478 -31.38 -1.23 6.94
CA THR A 478 -30.13 -0.57 6.53
C THR A 478 -28.96 -1.56 6.51
N LEU A 479 -28.83 -2.41 7.54
CA LEU A 479 -27.81 -3.47 7.62
C LEU A 479 -27.91 -4.46 6.46
N PHE A 480 -29.13 -4.89 6.14
CA PHE A 480 -29.40 -5.78 5.01
C PHE A 480 -29.04 -5.11 3.67
N GLY A 481 -29.40 -3.83 3.51
CA GLY A 481 -28.99 -3.03 2.37
C GLY A 481 -27.47 -2.96 2.22
N GLN A 482 -26.75 -2.56 3.27
CA GLN A 482 -25.30 -2.39 3.26
C GLN A 482 -24.53 -3.68 2.97
N THR A 483 -24.99 -4.80 3.50
CA THR A 483 -24.39 -6.13 3.25
C THR A 483 -24.63 -6.58 1.81
N LEU A 484 -25.86 -6.40 1.30
CA LEU A 484 -26.17 -6.68 -0.10
C LEU A 484 -25.33 -5.81 -1.05
N GLY A 485 -25.26 -4.50 -0.80
CA GLY A 485 -24.48 -3.56 -1.62
C GLY A 485 -22.98 -3.87 -1.63
N PHE A 486 -22.41 -4.28 -0.48
CA PHE A 486 -21.01 -4.69 -0.40
C PHE A 486 -20.75 -5.96 -1.21
N ALA A 487 -21.64 -6.96 -1.08
CA ALA A 487 -21.53 -8.23 -1.79
C ALA A 487 -21.63 -8.03 -3.31
N VAL A 488 -22.60 -7.24 -3.78
CA VAL A 488 -22.75 -6.90 -5.21
C VAL A 488 -21.54 -6.12 -5.71
N GLY A 489 -21.08 -5.12 -4.97
CA GLY A 489 -19.88 -4.35 -5.32
C GLY A 489 -18.63 -5.21 -5.42
N ALA A 490 -18.43 -6.15 -4.49
CA ALA A 490 -17.30 -7.07 -4.51
C ALA A 490 -17.37 -8.00 -5.72
N LEU A 491 -18.56 -8.49 -6.10
CA LEU A 491 -18.78 -9.26 -7.33
C LEU A 491 -18.39 -8.47 -8.58
N CYS A 492 -18.77 -7.19 -8.66
CA CYS A 492 -18.43 -6.32 -9.80
C CYS A 492 -16.92 -6.08 -9.97
N LEU A 493 -16.12 -6.28 -8.92
CA LEU A 493 -14.67 -6.09 -8.96
C LEU A 493 -13.90 -7.37 -9.29
N LEU A 494 -14.53 -8.54 -9.27
CA LEU A 494 -13.86 -9.79 -9.60
C LEU A 494 -13.51 -9.83 -11.11
N PRO A 495 -12.27 -10.16 -11.49
CA PRO A 495 -11.87 -10.23 -12.88
C PRO A 495 -12.64 -11.33 -13.63
N ALA A 496 -13.25 -10.98 -14.77
CA ALA A 496 -13.98 -11.92 -15.63
C ALA A 496 -13.05 -12.85 -16.44
N ASP A 497 -11.75 -12.54 -16.50
CA ASP A 497 -10.82 -13.22 -17.39
C ASP A 497 -10.14 -14.42 -16.73
N ARG A 498 -10.45 -15.61 -17.28
CA ARG A 498 -9.85 -16.95 -17.14
C ARG A 498 -10.51 -17.88 -16.13
N GLY A 499 -11.46 -18.66 -16.65
CA GLY A 499 -12.13 -19.75 -15.96
C GLY A 499 -13.11 -19.23 -14.92
N LEU A 500 -14.39 -19.59 -15.05
CA LEU A 500 -15.36 -19.31 -14.00
C LEU A 500 -14.82 -19.96 -12.71
N PRO A 501 -14.53 -19.19 -11.65
CA PRO A 501 -14.14 -19.78 -10.37
C PRO A 501 -15.24 -20.75 -9.93
N ASP A 502 -14.84 -21.87 -9.33
CA ASP A 502 -15.76 -22.91 -8.87
C ASP A 502 -16.95 -22.28 -8.11
N ARG A 503 -18.17 -22.68 -8.46
CA ARG A 503 -19.42 -22.17 -7.83
C ARG A 503 -19.35 -22.31 -6.30
N ARG A 504 -18.68 -23.35 -5.81
CA ARG A 504 -18.45 -23.57 -4.36
C ARG A 504 -17.53 -22.52 -3.76
N PHE A 505 -16.48 -22.11 -4.48
CA PHE A 505 -15.59 -21.04 -4.03
C PHE A 505 -16.32 -19.70 -3.99
N LEU A 506 -17.07 -19.36 -5.03
CA LEU A 506 -17.88 -18.13 -5.07
C LEU A 506 -18.92 -18.10 -3.94
N ALA A 507 -19.65 -19.20 -3.71
CA ALA A 507 -20.63 -19.30 -2.64
C ALA A 507 -20.00 -19.15 -1.25
N ARG A 508 -18.86 -19.83 -1.01
CA ARG A 508 -18.11 -19.71 0.26
C ARG A 508 -17.60 -18.29 0.48
N GLN A 509 -17.08 -17.62 -0.56
CA GLN A 509 -16.59 -16.25 -0.43
C GLN A 509 -17.72 -15.24 -0.24
N LEU A 510 -18.86 -15.43 -0.91
CA LEU A 510 -20.06 -14.62 -0.68
C LEU A 510 -20.51 -14.74 0.77
N LEU A 511 -20.59 -15.98 1.30
CA LEU A 511 -20.96 -16.24 2.68
C LEU A 511 -20.01 -15.55 3.68
N VAL A 512 -18.70 -15.70 3.49
CA VAL A 512 -17.69 -15.04 4.36
C VAL A 512 -17.83 -13.52 4.28
N THR A 513 -17.98 -12.96 3.08
CA THR A 513 -18.09 -11.52 2.87
C THR A 513 -19.35 -10.95 3.50
N VAL A 514 -20.48 -11.65 3.35
CA VAL A 514 -21.75 -11.29 4.01
C VAL A 514 -21.58 -11.37 5.52
N SER A 515 -21.13 -12.49 6.08
CA SER A 515 -20.99 -12.65 7.53
C SER A 515 -20.07 -11.60 8.17
N VAL A 516 -18.90 -11.34 7.56
CA VAL A 516 -17.95 -10.35 8.09
C VAL A 516 -18.48 -8.92 7.93
N SER A 517 -19.07 -8.57 6.78
CA SER A 517 -19.61 -7.23 6.58
C SER A 517 -20.81 -6.96 7.49
N THR A 518 -21.70 -7.93 7.73
CA THR A 518 -22.82 -7.79 8.67
C THR A 518 -22.32 -7.47 10.08
N LEU A 519 -21.32 -8.21 10.57
CA LEU A 519 -20.73 -7.98 11.90
C LEU A 519 -20.09 -6.59 12.01
N LEU A 520 -19.37 -6.16 10.97
CA LEU A 520 -18.72 -4.85 10.97
C LEU A 520 -19.73 -3.69 10.85
N TRP A 521 -20.80 -3.87 10.08
CA TRP A 521 -21.88 -2.89 9.94
C TRP A 521 -22.76 -2.81 11.20
N ALA A 522 -22.90 -3.90 11.97
CA ALA A 522 -23.70 -3.90 13.20
C ALA A 522 -23.27 -2.83 14.22
N GLY A 523 -21.95 -2.57 14.35
CA GLY A 523 -21.44 -1.49 15.21
C GLY A 523 -21.74 -0.07 14.72
N PHE A 524 -22.15 0.07 13.45
CA PHE A 524 -22.41 1.34 12.77
C PHE A 524 -23.92 1.63 12.64
N ALA A 525 -24.76 0.62 12.56
CA ALA A 525 -26.20 0.81 12.37
C ALA A 525 -26.93 1.34 13.62
N TRP A 526 -26.32 1.22 14.81
CA TRP A 526 -26.88 1.72 16.06
C TRP A 526 -26.87 3.25 16.18
N THR A 527 -26.02 3.93 15.42
CA THR A 527 -25.93 5.39 15.43
C THR A 527 -26.92 5.99 14.42
N ASP A 528 -28.04 6.53 14.92
CA ASP A 528 -29.14 7.07 14.11
C ASP A 528 -28.67 8.20 13.15
N ASP A 529 -27.74 9.05 13.61
CA ASP A 529 -27.09 10.07 12.77
C ASP A 529 -26.36 9.48 11.56
N LEU A 530 -25.75 8.29 11.70
CA LEU A 530 -24.84 7.65 10.75
C LEU A 530 -25.55 6.68 9.79
N ARG A 531 -26.88 6.54 9.88
CA ARG A 531 -27.66 5.77 8.90
C ARG A 531 -27.58 6.46 7.55
N PHE A 532 -26.65 6.00 6.70
CA PHE A 532 -26.48 6.49 5.34
C PHE A 532 -27.73 6.22 4.52
N GLY A 533 -28.57 7.24 4.37
CA GLY A 533 -29.71 7.13 3.47
C GLY A 533 -30.20 8.45 2.94
N PHE A 534 -30.64 8.38 1.68
CA PHE A 534 -31.38 9.44 1.01
C PHE A 534 -32.79 9.53 1.62
N ARG A 535 -32.87 9.94 2.89
CA ARG A 535 -34.14 10.29 3.54
C ARG A 535 -34.54 11.66 3.00
N PHE A 536 -35.16 11.66 1.83
CA PHE A 536 -35.83 12.85 1.32
C PHE A 536 -37.11 12.97 2.11
N GLY A 537 -37.05 13.77 3.19
CA GLY A 537 -38.22 14.13 3.98
C GLY A 537 -39.40 14.31 3.04
N VAL A 538 -40.50 13.62 3.34
CA VAL A 538 -41.75 13.54 2.56
C VAL A 538 -41.92 12.36 1.60
N VAL A 539 -40.89 11.80 0.95
CA VAL A 539 -41.09 10.85 -0.18
C VAL A 539 -40.72 9.40 0.17
N THR A 540 -39.85 9.16 1.15
CA THR A 540 -39.18 7.86 1.35
C THR A 540 -39.14 7.38 2.81
N GLU A 541 -40.26 7.39 3.51
CA GLU A 541 -40.35 6.81 4.86
C GLU A 541 -40.61 5.28 4.79
N GLY A 542 -39.94 4.53 5.68
CA GLY A 542 -40.08 3.08 5.86
C GLY A 542 -38.90 2.22 5.39
N TRP A 543 -38.99 0.92 5.65
CA TRP A 543 -37.88 -0.03 5.52
C TRP A 543 -37.32 -0.21 4.10
N VAL A 544 -38.14 -0.08 3.05
CA VAL A 544 -37.68 -0.28 1.64
C VAL A 544 -36.65 0.78 1.22
N PRO A 545 -36.90 2.09 1.38
CA PRO A 545 -35.88 3.12 1.20
C PRO A 545 -34.60 2.91 2.01
N ASP A 546 -34.70 2.44 3.26
CA ASP A 546 -33.53 2.17 4.12
C ASP A 546 -32.64 1.05 3.54
N VAL A 547 -33.25 -0.02 3.01
CA VAL A 547 -32.52 -1.09 2.29
C VAL A 547 -31.81 -0.53 1.04
N LEU A 548 -32.53 0.22 0.20
CA LEU A 548 -31.99 0.75 -1.05
C LEU A 548 -30.85 1.76 -0.80
N ALA A 549 -31.01 2.59 0.21
CA ALA A 549 -30.01 3.54 0.69
C ALA A 549 -28.72 2.83 1.16
N GLY A 550 -28.85 1.85 2.05
CA GLY A 550 -27.72 1.06 2.52
C GLY A 550 -27.00 0.33 1.38
N CYS A 551 -27.77 -0.24 0.45
CA CYS A 551 -27.25 -0.92 -0.73
C CYS A 551 -26.47 0.02 -1.64
N LEU A 552 -27.04 1.17 -1.99
CA LEU A 552 -26.39 2.17 -2.83
C LEU A 552 -25.09 2.68 -2.20
N PHE A 553 -25.11 3.01 -0.91
CA PHE A 553 -23.93 3.50 -0.21
C PHE A 553 -22.78 2.47 -0.26
N SER A 554 -23.08 1.23 0.14
CA SER A 554 -22.07 0.17 0.23
C SER A 554 -21.56 -0.26 -1.14
N LEU A 555 -22.42 -0.24 -2.16
CA LEU A 555 -22.04 -0.45 -3.55
C LEU A 555 -21.05 0.63 -4.01
N LEU A 556 -21.35 1.91 -3.80
CA LEU A 556 -20.48 3.03 -4.17
C LEU A 556 -19.15 2.99 -3.42
N PHE A 557 -19.18 2.71 -2.11
CA PHE A 557 -18.00 2.52 -1.28
C PHE A 557 -17.13 1.38 -1.81
N THR A 558 -17.72 0.25 -2.20
CA THR A 558 -16.98 -0.90 -2.71
C THR A 558 -16.41 -0.61 -4.10
N LEU A 559 -17.21 -0.03 -5.01
CA LEU A 559 -16.76 0.35 -6.35
C LEU A 559 -15.63 1.39 -6.32
N PHE A 560 -15.56 2.24 -5.29
CA PHE A 560 -14.44 3.15 -5.09
C PHE A 560 -13.08 2.42 -5.02
N PHE A 561 -13.02 1.22 -4.43
CA PHE A 561 -11.79 0.40 -4.44
C PHE A 561 -11.42 -0.04 -5.86
N GLY A 562 -12.38 -0.23 -6.77
CA GLY A 562 -12.08 -0.49 -8.18
C GLY A 562 -11.52 0.72 -8.94
N ILE A 563 -12.02 1.92 -8.63
CA ILE A 563 -11.60 3.17 -9.29
C ILE A 563 -10.25 3.65 -8.75
N ALA A 564 -10.09 3.65 -7.43
CA ALA A 564 -8.91 4.14 -6.73
C ALA A 564 -7.82 3.07 -6.58
N GLY A 565 -8.17 1.78 -6.67
CA GLY A 565 -7.40 0.70 -6.08
C GLY A 565 -7.25 -0.57 -6.91
N LEU A 566 -6.91 -0.51 -8.21
CA LEU A 566 -6.35 -1.66 -8.92
C LEU A 566 -5.17 -1.21 -9.84
N PRO A 567 -4.20 -2.12 -10.11
CA PRO A 567 -2.75 -1.89 -10.14
C PRO A 567 -2.25 -1.12 -11.37
N ARG A 568 -0.93 -1.09 -11.59
CA ARG A 568 -0.22 -0.51 -12.76
C ARG A 568 -0.83 -0.84 -14.15
N ARG A 569 -1.79 -1.77 -14.21
CA ARG A 569 -2.76 -1.92 -15.30
C ARG A 569 -4.16 -1.95 -14.68
N PRO A 570 -5.07 -1.02 -15.02
CA PRO A 570 -6.45 -1.13 -14.56
C PRO A 570 -6.99 -2.46 -15.06
N VAL A 571 -7.42 -3.33 -14.13
CA VAL A 571 -8.35 -4.41 -14.49
C VAL A 571 -9.51 -3.69 -15.18
N PRO A 572 -9.94 -4.12 -16.37
CA PRO A 572 -11.17 -3.58 -16.91
C PRO A 572 -12.24 -3.93 -15.89
N LEU A 573 -12.66 -2.92 -15.09
CA LEU A 573 -14.07 -2.75 -14.90
C LEU A 573 -14.63 -2.93 -16.32
N ALA A 574 -15.42 -3.96 -16.56
CA ALA A 574 -16.14 -4.14 -17.82
C ALA A 574 -17.20 -3.03 -17.99
N LEU A 575 -16.83 -1.80 -17.64
CA LEU A 575 -17.51 -0.59 -18.03
C LEU A 575 -17.23 -0.44 -19.54
N PRO A 576 -18.26 -0.18 -20.36
CA PRO A 576 -18.24 -0.29 -21.82
C PRO A 576 -17.33 0.71 -22.58
N TRP A 577 -16.30 1.27 -21.93
CA TRP A 577 -15.60 2.48 -22.37
C TRP A 577 -14.06 2.33 -22.48
N SER A 578 -13.46 1.15 -22.29
CA SER A 578 -12.03 0.96 -22.58
C SER A 578 -11.80 0.94 -24.10
N GLY A 579 -11.56 2.11 -24.72
CA GLY A 579 -11.31 2.20 -26.16
C GLY A 579 -11.64 3.56 -26.79
N THR A 580 -11.68 3.60 -28.12
CA THR A 580 -12.17 4.76 -28.91
C THR A 580 -13.61 5.14 -28.56
N ALA A 581 -14.48 4.14 -28.33
CA ALA A 581 -15.87 4.33 -27.94
C ALA A 581 -16.03 5.08 -26.61
N GLY A 582 -15.20 4.77 -25.61
CA GLY A 582 -15.23 5.48 -24.33
C GLY A 582 -14.77 6.93 -24.39
N ARG A 583 -13.83 7.24 -25.29
CA ARG A 583 -13.43 8.63 -25.54
C ARG A 583 -14.53 9.42 -26.22
N ALA A 584 -15.28 8.81 -27.14
CA ALA A 584 -16.44 9.43 -27.75
C ALA A 584 -17.55 9.68 -26.72
N ALA A 585 -17.83 8.69 -25.86
CA ALA A 585 -18.79 8.83 -24.78
C ALA A 585 -18.40 9.91 -23.76
N ALA A 586 -17.14 9.96 -23.32
CA ALA A 586 -16.65 11.00 -22.42
C ALA A 586 -16.79 12.41 -23.01
N ARG A 587 -16.63 12.57 -24.34
CA ARG A 587 -16.87 13.84 -25.03
C ARG A 587 -18.36 14.18 -25.11
N LEU A 588 -19.21 13.23 -25.48
CA LEU A 588 -20.65 13.44 -25.61
C LEU A 588 -21.28 13.77 -24.25
N PHE A 589 -21.00 12.97 -23.22
CA PHE A 589 -21.45 13.24 -21.86
C PHE A 589 -20.84 14.52 -21.29
N GLY A 590 -19.55 14.76 -21.51
CA GLY A 590 -18.88 15.99 -21.08
C GLY A 590 -19.49 17.24 -21.71
N ALA A 591 -19.83 17.19 -23.00
CA ALA A 591 -20.50 18.28 -23.71
C ALA A 591 -21.93 18.51 -23.20
N ALA A 592 -22.69 17.44 -22.96
CA ALA A 592 -24.03 17.53 -22.39
C ALA A 592 -24.03 18.13 -20.96
N LEU A 593 -23.10 17.70 -20.11
CA LEU A 593 -22.89 18.23 -18.76
C LEU A 593 -22.45 19.71 -18.77
N LEU A 594 -21.56 20.07 -19.71
CA LEU A 594 -21.12 21.44 -19.90
C LEU A 594 -22.31 22.34 -20.28
N LEU A 595 -23.07 21.95 -21.30
CA LEU A 595 -24.21 22.70 -21.80
C LEU A 595 -25.29 22.85 -20.71
N GLY A 596 -25.65 21.75 -20.04
CA GLY A 596 -26.62 21.75 -18.95
C GLY A 596 -26.17 22.58 -17.74
N GLY A 597 -24.88 22.52 -17.40
CA GLY A 597 -24.28 23.30 -16.30
C GLY A 597 -24.29 24.80 -16.57
N VAL A 598 -23.92 25.22 -17.78
CA VAL A 598 -23.94 26.63 -18.21
C VAL A 598 -25.38 27.17 -18.25
N ILE A 599 -26.34 26.40 -18.76
CA ILE A 599 -27.77 26.79 -18.77
C ILE A 599 -28.31 26.95 -17.34
N ALA A 600 -27.96 26.03 -16.43
CA ALA A 600 -28.38 26.08 -15.03
C ALA A 600 -27.78 27.29 -14.28
N ALA A 601 -26.48 27.55 -14.45
CA ALA A 601 -25.80 28.69 -13.84
C ALA A 601 -26.29 30.03 -14.41
N GLY A 602 -26.52 30.11 -15.73
CA GLY A 602 -27.04 31.31 -16.40
C GLY A 602 -28.47 31.69 -15.99
N ARG A 603 -29.33 30.70 -15.72
CA ARG A 603 -30.69 30.93 -15.20
C ARG A 603 -30.75 31.52 -13.79
N ALA A 604 -29.71 31.31 -12.99
CA ALA A 604 -29.60 31.89 -11.65
C ALA A 604 -29.01 33.32 -11.68
N LEU A 605 -28.13 33.62 -12.63
CA LEU A 605 -27.59 34.98 -12.85
C LEU A 605 -28.64 35.95 -13.46
N SER A 606 -29.71 35.43 -14.07
CA SER A 606 -30.76 36.20 -14.74
C SER A 606 -31.89 36.69 -13.80
N GLY A 607 -31.64 36.77 -12.49
CA GLY A 607 -32.53 37.44 -11.53
C GLY A 607 -33.78 36.67 -11.11
N ARG A 608 -33.95 35.40 -11.50
CA ARG A 608 -34.98 34.53 -10.91
C ARG A 608 -34.49 34.01 -9.54
N PRO A 609 -35.32 33.95 -8.49
CA PRO A 609 -34.92 33.43 -7.18
C PRO A 609 -34.65 31.92 -7.28
N GLY A 610 -33.43 31.57 -7.67
CA GLY A 610 -32.90 30.21 -7.67
C GLY A 610 -32.07 29.99 -6.41
N SER A 611 -32.11 28.75 -5.88
CA SER A 611 -31.24 28.34 -4.78
C SER A 611 -29.77 28.63 -5.13
N PRO A 612 -28.94 29.15 -4.21
CA PRO A 612 -27.50 29.38 -4.41
C PRO A 612 -26.75 28.17 -4.99
N TRP A 613 -27.27 26.96 -4.76
CA TRP A 613 -26.70 25.73 -5.27
C TRP A 613 -27.04 25.41 -6.71
N THR A 614 -28.08 26.00 -7.30
CA THR A 614 -28.28 25.89 -8.76
C THR A 614 -27.12 26.52 -9.53
N VAL A 615 -26.53 27.59 -8.98
CA VAL A 615 -25.27 28.17 -9.45
C VAL A 615 -24.12 27.21 -9.19
N VAL A 616 -23.91 26.74 -7.95
CA VAL A 616 -22.78 25.87 -7.59
C VAL A 616 -22.79 24.55 -8.36
N VAL A 617 -23.95 23.89 -8.46
CA VAL A 617 -24.15 22.66 -9.25
C VAL A 617 -23.99 22.95 -10.73
N GLY A 618 -24.54 24.06 -11.23
CA GLY A 618 -24.35 24.49 -12.62
C GLY A 618 -22.88 24.72 -12.99
N THR A 619 -22.15 25.45 -12.15
CA THR A 619 -20.71 25.70 -12.31
C THR A 619 -19.87 24.44 -12.16
N THR A 620 -20.26 23.54 -11.25
CA THR A 620 -19.57 22.25 -11.06
C THR A 620 -19.79 21.33 -12.26
N CYS A 621 -21.03 21.21 -12.75
CA CYS A 621 -21.35 20.48 -13.98
C CYS A 621 -20.62 21.05 -15.20
N ALA A 622 -20.50 22.38 -15.29
CA ALA A 622 -19.71 23.03 -16.33
C ALA A 622 -18.22 22.68 -16.23
N ALA A 623 -17.61 22.84 -15.04
CA ALA A 623 -16.20 22.54 -14.81
C ALA A 623 -15.87 21.05 -15.05
N VAL A 624 -16.74 20.14 -14.62
CA VAL A 624 -16.64 18.70 -14.86
C VAL A 624 -16.83 18.37 -16.34
N GLY A 625 -17.79 19.01 -17.02
CA GLY A 625 -18.01 18.86 -18.45
C GLY A 625 -16.77 19.25 -19.26
N VAL A 626 -16.11 20.36 -18.91
CA VAL A 626 -14.81 20.75 -19.48
C VAL A 626 -13.76 19.67 -19.21
N ALA A 627 -13.62 19.20 -17.97
CA ALA A 627 -12.64 18.17 -17.62
C ALA A 627 -12.84 16.86 -18.41
N LEU A 628 -14.09 16.43 -18.61
CA LEU A 628 -14.45 15.25 -19.39
C LEU A 628 -14.14 15.42 -20.88
N VAL A 629 -14.47 16.57 -21.48
CA VAL A 629 -14.14 16.88 -22.88
C VAL A 629 -12.63 16.93 -23.09
N VAL A 630 -11.89 17.55 -22.17
CA VAL A 630 -10.41 17.59 -22.18
C VAL A 630 -9.81 16.19 -21.99
N SER A 631 -10.43 15.33 -21.18
CA SER A 631 -9.98 13.95 -20.99
C SER A 631 -10.18 13.09 -22.24
N GLY A 632 -11.30 13.26 -22.93
CA GLY A 632 -11.61 12.53 -24.17
C GLY A 632 -10.76 12.97 -25.36
N THR A 633 -10.15 14.16 -25.32
CA THR A 633 -9.28 14.68 -26.38
C THR A 633 -7.81 14.26 -26.23
N ARG A 634 -7.34 13.99 -25.01
CA ARG A 634 -5.95 13.54 -24.78
C ARG A 634 -5.77 12.07 -25.16
N ARG A 635 -4.83 11.77 -26.08
CA ARG A 635 -4.39 10.39 -26.34
C ARG A 635 -3.70 9.86 -25.07
N ALA A 636 -3.93 8.59 -24.74
CA ALA A 636 -3.12 7.89 -23.76
C ALA A 636 -1.70 7.77 -24.33
N GLU A 637 -0.84 8.73 -23.98
CA GLU A 637 0.59 8.58 -24.22
C GLU A 637 1.05 7.34 -23.45
N ARG A 638 1.69 6.40 -24.16
CA ARG A 638 2.38 5.26 -23.54
C ARG A 638 3.30 5.82 -22.45
N ASP A 639 3.25 5.23 -21.26
CA ASP A 639 4.11 5.56 -20.12
C ASP A 639 5.58 5.33 -20.48
N GLY A 640 6.17 6.25 -21.23
CA GLY A 640 7.59 6.38 -21.49
C GLY A 640 8.25 7.16 -20.36
N VAL A 641 9.45 6.74 -19.98
CA VAL A 641 10.30 7.41 -18.98
C VAL A 641 10.68 8.79 -19.52
N TYR A 642 10.03 9.86 -19.03
CA TYR A 642 10.34 11.26 -19.35
C TYR A 642 11.05 11.99 -18.19
N PRO A 643 11.95 12.94 -18.48
CA PRO A 643 12.86 13.57 -17.53
C PRO A 643 12.14 14.44 -16.48
N ALA A 644 12.79 14.62 -15.34
CA ALA A 644 12.29 15.39 -14.21
C ALA A 644 12.34 16.90 -14.50
N ARG A 645 11.18 17.52 -14.72
CA ARG A 645 10.98 18.93 -14.38
C ARG A 645 9.90 19.08 -13.32
N VAL A 646 10.03 20.16 -12.55
CA VAL A 646 9.07 20.68 -11.58
C VAL A 646 7.66 20.56 -12.17
N GLY A 647 6.74 19.91 -11.43
CA GLY A 647 5.36 19.69 -11.86
C GLY A 647 4.92 18.22 -12.03
N ARG A 648 5.79 17.22 -11.76
CA ARG A 648 5.42 15.78 -11.85
C ARG A 648 4.25 15.40 -10.93
N VAL A 649 4.24 15.90 -9.69
CA VAL A 649 3.15 15.68 -8.73
C VAL A 649 1.88 16.39 -9.18
N ALA A 650 1.98 17.66 -9.64
CA ALA A 650 0.85 18.42 -10.16
C ALA A 650 0.23 17.79 -11.44
N ARG A 651 1.05 17.30 -12.37
CA ARG A 651 0.58 16.64 -13.62
C ARG A 651 -0.07 15.27 -13.34
N ARG A 652 0.41 14.53 -12.33
CA ARG A 652 -0.21 13.26 -11.88
C ARG A 652 -1.46 13.47 -11.04
N PHE A 653 -1.45 14.48 -10.17
CA PHE A 653 -2.61 14.95 -9.44
C PHE A 653 -3.72 15.32 -10.41
N THR A 654 -3.44 16.20 -11.39
CA THR A 654 -4.42 16.60 -12.42
C THR A 654 -4.91 15.42 -13.26
N ALA A 655 -4.04 14.49 -13.68
CA ALA A 655 -4.48 13.28 -14.38
C ALA A 655 -5.36 12.36 -13.51
N GLY A 656 -5.05 12.26 -12.21
CA GLY A 656 -5.83 11.49 -11.23
C GLY A 656 -7.17 12.13 -10.89
N VAL A 657 -7.19 13.44 -10.70
CA VAL A 657 -8.42 14.23 -10.53
C VAL A 657 -9.30 14.04 -11.75
N VAL A 658 -8.79 14.29 -12.97
CA VAL A 658 -9.62 14.23 -14.19
C VAL A 658 -10.22 12.85 -14.42
N ARG A 659 -9.41 11.77 -14.36
CA ARG A 659 -9.92 10.40 -14.57
C ARG A 659 -10.80 9.93 -13.42
N GLY A 660 -10.42 10.27 -12.19
CA GLY A 660 -11.19 9.94 -10.99
C GLY A 660 -12.54 10.63 -10.96
N THR A 661 -12.59 11.93 -11.26
CA THR A 661 -13.83 12.72 -11.36
C THR A 661 -14.72 12.14 -12.45
N ALA A 662 -14.17 11.82 -13.63
CA ALA A 662 -14.93 11.23 -14.72
C ALA A 662 -15.61 9.92 -14.32
N ALA A 663 -14.86 8.99 -13.73
CA ALA A 663 -15.37 7.69 -13.32
C ALA A 663 -16.35 7.81 -12.14
N ALA A 664 -15.99 8.59 -11.11
CA ALA A 664 -16.81 8.76 -9.91
C ALA A 664 -18.10 9.53 -10.20
N LEU A 665 -18.08 10.51 -11.10
CA LEU A 665 -19.27 11.27 -11.48
C LEU A 665 -20.23 10.42 -12.32
N LEU A 666 -19.71 9.62 -13.25
CA LEU A 666 -20.54 8.69 -14.02
C LEU A 666 -21.25 7.72 -13.07
N ILE A 667 -20.47 7.03 -12.22
CA ILE A 667 -20.98 6.06 -11.24
C ILE A 667 -21.95 6.73 -10.28
N GLY A 668 -21.58 7.87 -9.70
CA GLY A 668 -22.40 8.64 -8.78
C GLY A 668 -23.74 9.06 -9.39
N VAL A 669 -23.73 9.62 -10.61
CA VAL A 669 -24.95 10.06 -11.30
C VAL A 669 -25.81 8.87 -11.71
N THR A 670 -25.25 7.81 -12.29
CA THR A 670 -26.02 6.62 -12.68
C THR A 670 -26.67 5.94 -11.49
N SER A 671 -25.90 5.74 -10.41
CA SER A 671 -26.38 5.00 -9.24
C SER A 671 -27.37 5.83 -8.42
N CYS A 672 -27.16 7.15 -8.28
CA CYS A 672 -28.14 8.03 -7.63
C CYS A 672 -29.42 8.14 -8.46
N THR A 673 -29.32 8.28 -9.79
CA THR A 673 -30.51 8.37 -10.66
C THR A 673 -31.33 7.07 -10.61
N ALA A 674 -30.66 5.92 -10.71
CA ALA A 674 -31.33 4.61 -10.61
C ALA A 674 -32.03 4.43 -9.26
N ALA A 675 -31.34 4.66 -8.15
CA ALA A 675 -31.92 4.54 -6.82
C ALA A 675 -33.08 5.52 -6.60
N GLY A 676 -32.96 6.74 -7.11
CA GLY A 676 -34.01 7.75 -7.06
C GLY A 676 -35.26 7.38 -7.86
N LEU A 677 -35.09 6.85 -9.07
CA LEU A 677 -36.21 6.33 -9.87
C LEU A 677 -36.90 5.14 -9.20
N THR A 678 -36.13 4.23 -8.61
CA THR A 678 -36.68 3.12 -7.81
C THR A 678 -37.46 3.63 -6.60
N ALA A 679 -36.91 4.59 -5.86
CA ALA A 679 -37.59 5.20 -4.71
C ALA A 679 -38.91 5.88 -5.13
N VAL A 680 -38.89 6.69 -6.19
CA VAL A 680 -40.08 7.32 -6.76
C VAL A 680 -41.12 6.26 -7.19
N GLY A 681 -40.69 5.17 -7.83
CA GLY A 681 -41.55 4.06 -8.22
C GLY A 681 -42.23 3.38 -7.03
N VAL A 682 -41.48 3.09 -5.97
CA VAL A 682 -42.00 2.51 -4.71
C VAL A 682 -42.99 3.47 -4.04
N THR A 683 -42.69 4.77 -3.98
CA THR A 683 -43.61 5.76 -3.42
C THR A 683 -44.91 5.84 -4.22
N LEU A 684 -44.83 5.80 -5.56
CA LEU A 684 -46.02 5.77 -6.43
C LEU A 684 -46.86 4.51 -6.17
N LEU A 685 -46.23 3.34 -6.05
CA LEU A 685 -46.91 2.08 -5.71
C LEU A 685 -47.62 2.14 -4.35
N LYS A 686 -46.94 2.63 -3.30
CA LYS A 686 -47.55 2.83 -1.96
C LYS A 686 -48.69 3.85 -1.99
N SER A 687 -48.57 4.90 -2.79
CA SER A 687 -49.54 6.00 -2.84
C SER A 687 -50.84 5.67 -3.60
N ARG A 688 -50.89 4.56 -4.36
CA ARG A 688 -52.05 4.13 -5.14
C ARG A 688 -53.24 3.65 -4.29
N SER A 689 -53.06 3.39 -2.98
CA SER A 689 -54.06 2.71 -2.14
C SER A 689 -54.44 3.33 -0.77
N PRO A 690 -54.60 4.66 -0.58
CA PRO A 690 -55.41 5.14 0.54
C PRO A 690 -56.87 5.38 0.14
N ALA A 691 -57.83 5.15 1.03
CA ALA A 691 -59.20 5.64 0.86
C ALA A 691 -59.23 7.19 0.74
N GLY A 692 -60.29 7.75 0.15
CA GLY A 692 -60.48 9.21 0.12
C GLY A 692 -60.80 9.72 1.53
N LEU A 693 -59.88 10.43 2.18
CA LEU A 693 -60.09 10.98 3.53
C LEU A 693 -60.85 12.32 3.52
N ALA A 694 -61.14 12.89 2.36
CA ALA A 694 -61.80 14.20 2.24
C ALA A 694 -63.19 14.18 2.92
N GLY A 695 -63.42 15.11 3.84
CA GLY A 695 -64.67 15.21 4.60
C GLY A 695 -64.71 14.37 5.88
N GLN A 696 -63.74 13.47 6.10
CA GLN A 696 -63.69 12.62 7.28
C GLN A 696 -63.04 13.33 8.50
N ARG A 697 -63.36 12.83 9.70
CA ARG A 697 -62.63 13.13 10.93
C ARG A 697 -62.07 11.86 11.54
N ILE A 698 -60.76 11.82 11.74
CA ILE A 698 -60.05 10.69 12.37
C ILE A 698 -59.16 11.27 13.48
N ASP A 699 -59.24 10.73 14.69
CA ASP A 699 -58.43 11.14 15.85
C ASP A 699 -58.36 12.65 16.13
N GLY A 700 -59.47 13.36 15.90
CA GLY A 700 -59.54 14.81 16.09
C GLY A 700 -58.87 15.65 14.98
N TRP A 701 -58.46 15.02 13.88
CA TRP A 701 -58.06 15.67 12.64
C TRP A 701 -59.23 15.74 11.67
N ARG A 702 -59.40 16.89 11.01
CA ARG A 702 -60.36 17.11 9.93
C ARG A 702 -59.63 17.23 8.61
N PHE A 703 -60.03 16.44 7.62
CA PHE A 703 -59.40 16.40 6.31
C PHE A 703 -60.29 17.08 5.26
N THR A 704 -59.73 17.99 4.48
CA THR A 704 -60.45 18.64 3.37
C THR A 704 -59.59 18.73 2.12
N GLU A 705 -60.22 18.61 0.96
CA GLU A 705 -59.57 18.76 -0.35
C GLU A 705 -60.36 19.81 -1.15
N ARG A 706 -59.69 20.89 -1.55
CA ARG A 706 -60.27 21.98 -2.38
C ARG A 706 -59.25 22.42 -3.41
N ASP A 707 -59.66 22.51 -4.67
CA ASP A 707 -58.83 22.97 -5.80
C ASP A 707 -57.49 22.24 -5.96
N GLY A 708 -57.39 20.97 -5.50
CA GLY A 708 -56.14 20.21 -5.49
C GLY A 708 -55.21 20.49 -4.29
N ALA A 709 -55.62 21.36 -3.36
CA ALA A 709 -54.99 21.55 -2.06
C ALA A 709 -55.62 20.61 -1.03
N ARG A 710 -54.82 19.76 -0.39
CA ARG A 710 -55.26 18.90 0.71
C ARG A 710 -54.86 19.52 2.03
N THR A 711 -55.77 19.57 2.99
CA THR A 711 -55.49 20.08 4.32
C THR A 711 -55.93 19.11 5.40
N ALA A 712 -55.08 18.91 6.40
CA ALA A 712 -55.40 18.23 7.64
C ALA A 712 -55.33 19.25 8.77
N THR A 713 -56.44 19.45 9.48
CA THR A 713 -56.55 20.45 10.54
C THR A 713 -56.95 19.81 11.87
N THR A 714 -56.29 20.21 12.95
CA THR A 714 -56.73 19.89 14.31
C THR A 714 -56.77 21.13 15.18
N LEU A 715 -57.71 21.11 16.14
CA LEU A 715 -57.78 22.07 17.26
C LEU A 715 -57.23 21.47 18.56
N ARG A 716 -56.82 20.20 18.54
CA ARG A 716 -56.12 19.60 19.68
C ARG A 716 -54.74 20.25 19.79
N PRO A 717 -54.28 20.61 21.00
CA PRO A 717 -52.99 21.25 21.18
C PRO A 717 -51.87 20.30 20.75
N VAL A 718 -51.05 20.73 19.79
CA VAL A 718 -49.88 19.98 19.33
C VAL A 718 -48.63 20.60 19.94
N ARG A 719 -47.87 19.80 20.68
CA ARG A 719 -46.61 20.20 21.31
C ARG A 719 -45.43 19.72 20.50
N GLY A 720 -44.35 20.50 20.50
CA GLY A 720 -43.15 20.16 19.75
C GLY A 720 -42.01 21.15 19.95
N THR A 721 -40.97 21.01 19.12
CA THR A 721 -39.83 21.93 19.08
C THR A 721 -39.67 22.48 17.67
N LEU A 722 -39.50 23.79 17.55
CA LEU A 722 -39.15 24.48 16.31
C LEU A 722 -37.64 24.69 16.26
N LEU A 723 -37.00 24.19 15.21
CA LEU A 723 -35.63 24.54 14.87
C LEU A 723 -35.67 25.76 13.93
N ILE A 724 -35.23 26.91 14.43
CA ILE A 724 -35.14 28.16 13.67
C ILE A 724 -33.70 28.28 13.18
N ALA A 725 -33.50 28.51 11.87
CA ALA A 725 -32.20 28.80 11.26
C ALA A 725 -32.34 30.00 10.30
N GLY A 726 -31.50 31.02 10.47
CA GLY A 726 -31.63 32.35 9.86
C GLY A 726 -32.02 32.37 8.37
N GLY A 727 -33.05 33.17 8.04
CA GLY A 727 -33.53 33.41 6.66
C GLY A 727 -34.38 32.31 6.02
N ALA A 728 -34.52 31.13 6.64
CA ALA A 728 -35.30 30.00 6.13
C ALA A 728 -36.60 29.75 6.92
N ARG A 729 -37.51 28.92 6.38
CA ARG A 729 -38.68 28.42 7.13
C ARG A 729 -38.19 27.52 8.28
N PRO A 730 -38.70 27.65 9.52
CA PRO A 730 -38.29 26.81 10.63
C PRO A 730 -38.77 25.36 10.45
N ASP A 731 -38.04 24.38 10.99
CA ASP A 731 -38.41 22.96 10.99
C ASP A 731 -39.16 22.60 12.28
N ALA A 732 -40.31 21.94 12.17
CA ALA A 732 -41.10 21.52 13.33
C ALA A 732 -40.92 20.02 13.64
N TYR A 733 -40.63 19.72 14.91
CA TYR A 733 -40.46 18.37 15.47
C TYR A 733 -41.58 18.07 16.48
N SER A 734 -42.08 16.84 16.51
CA SER A 734 -43.09 16.42 17.49
C SER A 734 -42.51 16.28 18.90
N GLN A 735 -43.38 16.31 19.91
CA GLN A 735 -42.99 16.07 21.29
C GLN A 735 -42.32 14.69 21.44
N GLY A 736 -41.13 14.67 22.05
CA GLY A 736 -40.33 13.45 22.24
C GLY A 736 -39.22 13.25 21.19
N ILE A 737 -39.30 13.91 20.02
CA ILE A 737 -38.24 13.89 19.01
C ILE A 737 -37.36 15.13 19.18
N ARG A 738 -36.06 14.94 19.50
CA ARG A 738 -35.12 16.06 19.62
C ARG A 738 -34.61 16.47 18.23
N PRO A 739 -34.57 17.77 17.90
CA PRO A 739 -33.89 18.26 16.71
C PRO A 739 -32.39 17.93 16.77
N PRO A 740 -31.73 17.63 15.64
CA PRO A 740 -30.29 17.43 15.60
C PRO A 740 -29.59 18.75 15.90
N ASP A 741 -28.79 18.77 16.96
CA ASP A 741 -27.99 19.91 17.45
C ASP A 741 -28.70 21.28 17.35
N CYS A 742 -29.31 21.69 18.46
CA CYS A 742 -30.03 22.96 18.57
C CYS A 742 -29.16 24.20 18.35
N THR A 743 -27.84 24.04 18.41
CA THR A 743 -26.83 25.06 18.15
C THR A 743 -25.70 24.42 17.36
N ILE A 744 -25.38 24.94 16.17
CA ILE A 744 -24.19 24.55 15.41
C ILE A 744 -23.19 25.72 15.49
N PRO A 745 -21.92 25.50 15.90
CA PRO A 745 -20.95 26.58 16.11
C PRO A 745 -20.71 27.51 14.91
N LEU A 746 -20.97 27.04 13.69
CA LEU A 746 -20.81 27.78 12.43
C LEU A 746 -22.07 28.55 11.98
N VAL A 747 -23.22 28.36 12.63
CA VAL A 747 -24.51 28.97 12.25
C VAL A 747 -25.11 29.64 13.48
N HIS A 748 -24.77 30.92 13.69
CA HIS A 748 -25.09 31.66 14.90
C HIS A 748 -26.60 31.93 15.09
N ASP A 749 -27.39 31.85 14.02
CA ASP A 749 -28.84 32.06 14.05
C ASP A 749 -29.65 30.77 14.23
N ARG A 750 -29.00 29.63 14.54
CA ARG A 750 -29.67 28.33 14.76
C ARG A 750 -30.08 28.18 16.23
N ARG A 751 -31.38 27.99 16.48
CA ARG A 751 -31.95 27.80 17.84
C ARG A 751 -33.15 26.87 17.86
N CYS A 752 -33.28 26.07 18.91
CA CYS A 752 -34.49 25.30 19.20
C CYS A 752 -35.41 26.10 20.12
N VAL A 753 -36.68 26.20 19.75
CA VAL A 753 -37.73 26.86 20.54
C VAL A 753 -38.88 25.88 20.75
N PRO A 754 -39.23 25.51 22.00
CA PRO A 754 -40.41 24.69 22.24
C PRO A 754 -41.68 25.45 21.83
N PHE A 755 -42.70 24.74 21.36
CA PHE A 755 -43.98 25.33 21.00
C PHE A 755 -45.16 24.46 21.43
N THR A 756 -46.28 25.10 21.75
CA THR A 756 -47.61 24.49 21.88
C THR A 756 -48.54 25.21 20.92
N SER A 757 -49.09 24.50 19.93
CA SER A 757 -49.95 25.07 18.89
C SER A 757 -51.43 24.80 19.16
N ARG A 758 -52.27 25.84 19.28
CA ARG A 758 -53.74 25.72 19.49
C ARG A 758 -54.49 25.28 18.23
N ARG A 759 -53.92 25.54 17.07
CA ARG A 759 -54.45 25.12 15.78
C ARG A 759 -53.29 24.76 14.87
N THR A 760 -53.28 23.50 14.45
CA THR A 760 -52.26 22.96 13.55
C THR A 760 -52.92 22.59 12.24
N GLU A 761 -52.41 23.13 11.14
CA GLU A 761 -52.89 22.88 9.79
C GLU A 761 -51.74 22.38 8.93
N PHE A 762 -51.78 21.11 8.53
CA PHE A 762 -50.96 20.60 7.45
C PHE A 762 -51.63 20.94 6.13
N ARG A 763 -50.94 21.64 5.25
CA ARG A 763 -51.41 21.96 3.90
C ARG A 763 -50.46 21.35 2.87
N SER A 764 -51.01 20.52 2.00
CA SER A 764 -50.32 19.92 0.86
C SER A 764 -50.78 20.57 -0.43
N TRP A 765 -49.83 21.08 -1.23
CA TRP A 765 -50.08 21.56 -2.58
C TRP A 765 -49.11 20.91 -3.56
N ARG A 766 -49.65 20.24 -4.58
CA ARG A 766 -48.87 19.45 -5.55
C ARG A 766 -47.90 18.45 -4.89
N GLY A 767 -48.04 18.11 -3.61
CA GLY A 767 -47.17 17.22 -2.83
C GLY A 767 -46.11 17.89 -1.94
N GLU A 768 -45.98 19.23 -1.93
CA GLU A 768 -45.24 19.95 -0.87
C GLU A 768 -46.17 20.10 0.34
N VAL A 769 -45.74 19.62 1.51
CA VAL A 769 -46.52 19.74 2.75
C VAL A 769 -45.86 20.74 3.67
N VAL A 770 -46.60 21.77 4.02
CA VAL A 770 -46.19 22.81 4.96
C VAL A 770 -47.13 22.77 6.15
N VAL A 771 -46.61 22.99 7.36
CA VAL A 771 -47.44 23.09 8.56
C VAL A 771 -47.58 24.56 8.95
N ARG A 772 -48.82 24.97 9.20
CA ARG A 772 -49.15 26.27 9.79
C ARG A 772 -49.50 26.02 11.25
N LEU A 773 -48.68 26.60 12.12
CA LEU A 773 -48.80 26.51 13.56
C LEU A 773 -49.33 27.84 14.10
N ARG A 774 -50.32 27.79 14.98
CA ARG A 774 -50.75 28.93 15.79
C ARG A 774 -50.30 28.69 17.24
N PRO A 775 -49.05 29.03 17.56
CA PRO A 775 -48.51 28.82 18.89
C PRO A 775 -49.25 29.66 19.95
N GLU A 776 -49.37 29.14 21.17
CA GLU A 776 -49.97 29.83 22.32
C GLU A 776 -49.18 31.06 22.73
N GLU A 777 -47.86 30.96 22.64
CA GLU A 777 -46.91 32.01 22.93
C GLU A 777 -46.27 32.51 21.64
N LYS A 778 -45.91 33.79 21.60
CA LYS A 778 -45.26 34.38 20.44
C LYS A 778 -43.86 33.78 20.27
N VAL A 779 -43.64 33.08 19.16
CA VAL A 779 -42.33 32.52 18.83
C VAL A 779 -41.33 33.66 18.61
N PRO A 780 -40.16 33.67 19.29
CA PRO A 780 -39.17 34.72 19.15
C PRO A 780 -38.74 34.92 17.69
N GLY A 781 -38.87 36.15 17.17
CA GLY A 781 -38.49 36.51 15.79
C GLY A 781 -39.56 36.24 14.72
N ALA A 782 -40.73 35.70 15.05
CA ALA A 782 -41.83 35.55 14.09
C ALA A 782 -42.58 36.89 13.87
N SER A 783 -42.75 37.29 12.61
CA SER A 783 -43.49 38.49 12.21
C SER A 783 -45.02 38.30 12.17
N SER A 784 -45.50 37.06 12.24
CA SER A 784 -46.91 36.68 12.16
C SER A 784 -47.30 35.76 13.33
N PRO A 785 -48.54 35.86 13.84
CA PRO A 785 -49.08 34.91 14.83
C PRO A 785 -49.27 33.49 14.26
N VAL A 786 -49.13 33.32 12.94
CA VAL A 786 -49.09 32.02 12.26
C VAL A 786 -47.66 31.74 11.84
N VAL A 787 -47.04 30.72 12.43
CA VAL A 787 -45.72 30.24 12.04
C VAL A 787 -45.88 29.20 10.95
N VAL A 788 -45.28 29.45 9.79
CA VAL A 788 -45.26 28.52 8.67
C VAL A 788 -43.94 27.75 8.75
N ALA A 789 -44.01 26.47 9.11
CA ALA A 789 -42.86 25.61 9.32
C ALA A 789 -42.83 24.46 8.29
N ALA A 790 -41.63 23.97 7.99
CA ALA A 790 -41.47 22.70 7.30
C ALA A 790 -41.93 21.58 8.22
N ALA A 791 -42.68 20.63 7.66
CA ALA A 791 -43.41 19.63 8.43
C ALA A 791 -42.90 18.19 8.36
N PRO A 792 -41.68 17.84 7.88
CA PRO A 792 -41.32 16.43 7.71
C PRO A 792 -41.31 15.68 9.07
N ASN A 793 -40.85 16.32 10.14
CA ASN A 793 -40.67 15.68 11.45
C ASN A 793 -41.88 15.83 12.41
N LEU A 794 -42.92 16.57 12.00
CA LEU A 794 -44.17 16.75 12.78
C LEU A 794 -45.29 15.81 12.30
N ARG A 795 -45.07 15.07 11.21
CA ARG A 795 -46.08 14.18 10.59
C ARG A 795 -46.40 12.93 11.41
N SER A 796 -45.53 12.53 12.33
CA SER A 796 -45.78 11.44 13.27
C SER A 796 -47.04 11.68 14.12
N VAL A 797 -47.47 12.94 14.25
CA VAL A 797 -48.72 13.33 14.96
C VAL A 797 -49.98 13.05 14.11
N LEU A 798 -49.84 12.77 12.81
CA LEU A 798 -50.95 12.41 11.93
C LEU A 798 -51.19 10.89 11.94
N PRO A 799 -52.47 10.44 11.83
CA PRO A 799 -52.80 9.04 11.58
C PRO A 799 -52.06 8.49 10.36
N GLU A 800 -51.72 7.19 10.37
CA GLU A 800 -50.95 6.54 9.30
C GLU A 800 -51.59 6.71 7.92
N GLU A 801 -52.91 6.57 7.84
CA GLU A 801 -53.70 6.75 6.61
C GLU A 801 -53.59 8.18 6.05
N ALA A 802 -53.49 9.19 6.93
CA ALA A 802 -53.39 10.59 6.58
C ALA A 802 -52.00 10.97 6.02
N ARG A 803 -50.94 10.29 6.47
CA ARG A 803 -49.55 10.51 5.99
C ARG A 803 -49.42 10.20 4.50
N GLY A 804 -50.00 9.09 4.05
CA GLY A 804 -50.03 8.70 2.63
C GLY A 804 -50.96 9.57 1.77
N TRP A 805 -52.08 10.03 2.32
CA TRP A 805 -53.04 10.87 1.61
C TRP A 805 -52.53 12.29 1.32
N LEU A 806 -51.84 12.92 2.29
CA LEU A 806 -51.25 14.26 2.11
C LEU A 806 -50.11 14.30 1.10
N THR A 807 -49.41 13.18 0.89
CA THR A 807 -48.22 13.10 0.03
C THR A 807 -48.50 12.62 -1.40
N ARG A 808 -49.74 12.20 -1.69
CA ARG A 808 -50.18 11.85 -3.06
C ARG A 808 -49.98 13.04 -4.02
N GLY A 809 -49.29 12.82 -5.13
CA GLY A 809 -49.07 13.82 -6.18
C GLY A 809 -48.90 13.16 -7.55
N SER A 810 -48.84 13.97 -8.61
CA SER A 810 -48.57 13.45 -9.95
C SER A 810 -47.13 12.91 -10.04
N ALA A 811 -46.89 11.89 -10.88
CA ALA A 811 -45.55 11.36 -11.10
C ALA A 811 -44.57 12.45 -11.57
N ARG A 812 -45.04 13.43 -12.36
CA ARG A 812 -44.24 14.56 -12.82
C ARG A 812 -43.77 15.46 -11.67
N ASP A 813 -44.67 15.78 -10.73
CA ASP A 813 -44.34 16.64 -9.58
C ASP A 813 -43.40 15.93 -8.59
N LEU A 814 -43.53 14.61 -8.46
CA LEU A 814 -42.65 13.78 -7.62
C LEU A 814 -41.24 13.70 -8.22
N VAL A 815 -41.14 13.45 -9.52
CA VAL A 815 -39.85 13.45 -10.25
C VAL A 815 -39.20 14.83 -10.19
N ALA A 816 -39.96 15.91 -10.40
CA ALA A 816 -39.42 17.28 -10.33
C ALA A 816 -38.84 17.64 -8.96
N ARG A 817 -39.36 17.06 -7.87
CA ARG A 817 -38.83 17.23 -6.51
C ARG A 817 -37.61 16.37 -6.20
N CYS A 818 -37.60 15.12 -6.64
CA CYS A 818 -36.51 14.19 -6.33
C CYS A 818 -35.28 14.41 -7.23
N LEU A 819 -35.45 14.88 -8.47
CA LEU A 819 -34.37 14.98 -9.44
C LEU A 819 -33.22 15.92 -9.01
N PRO A 820 -33.47 17.15 -8.51
CA PRO A 820 -32.38 18.06 -8.11
C PRO A 820 -31.43 17.50 -7.04
N PRO A 821 -31.89 16.95 -5.90
CA PRO A 821 -30.98 16.41 -4.90
C PRO A 821 -30.27 15.12 -5.37
N LEU A 822 -30.90 14.28 -6.19
CA LEU A 822 -30.25 13.09 -6.74
C LEU A 822 -29.07 13.45 -7.67
N VAL A 823 -29.26 14.45 -8.52
CA VAL A 823 -28.20 14.97 -9.39
C VAL A 823 -27.10 15.63 -8.53
N ALA A 824 -27.48 16.41 -7.52
CA ALA A 824 -26.53 17.01 -6.58
C ALA A 824 -25.68 15.96 -5.83
N GLY A 825 -26.29 14.85 -5.40
CA GLY A 825 -25.59 13.73 -4.79
C GLY A 825 -24.59 13.05 -5.72
N GLY A 826 -25.00 12.78 -6.97
CA GLY A 826 -24.10 12.24 -7.99
C GLY A 826 -22.92 13.17 -8.30
N VAL A 827 -23.15 14.48 -8.35
CA VAL A 827 -22.11 15.49 -8.55
C VAL A 827 -21.15 15.54 -7.35
N LEU A 828 -21.68 15.54 -6.12
CA LEU A 828 -20.86 15.50 -4.90
C LEU A 828 -19.93 14.29 -4.90
N ILE A 829 -20.48 13.09 -5.17
CA ILE A 829 -19.71 11.85 -5.27
C ILE A 829 -18.61 11.97 -6.33
N GLY A 830 -18.90 12.60 -7.48
CA GLY A 830 -17.92 12.86 -8.54
C GLY A 830 -16.78 13.79 -8.13
N VAL A 831 -17.09 14.90 -7.46
CA VAL A 831 -16.08 15.86 -6.96
C VAL A 831 -15.20 15.21 -5.89
N VAL A 832 -15.85 14.57 -4.91
CA VAL A 832 -15.18 13.88 -3.81
C VAL A 832 -14.29 12.75 -4.35
N GLY A 833 -14.85 11.83 -5.14
CA GLY A 833 -14.11 10.70 -5.72
C GLY A 833 -12.95 11.15 -6.61
N GLY A 834 -13.13 12.23 -7.36
CA GLY A 834 -12.07 12.85 -8.15
C GLY A 834 -10.93 13.42 -7.31
N CYS A 835 -11.23 14.18 -6.27
CA CYS A 835 -10.20 14.72 -5.39
C CYS A 835 -9.45 13.61 -4.65
N VAL A 836 -10.15 12.57 -4.16
CA VAL A 836 -9.51 11.43 -3.50
C VAL A 836 -8.61 10.67 -4.48
N CYS A 837 -9.07 10.40 -5.71
CA CYS A 837 -8.23 9.78 -6.74
C CYS A 837 -7.01 10.64 -7.10
N GLY A 838 -7.18 11.97 -7.15
CA GLY A 838 -6.12 12.94 -7.37
C GLY A 838 -5.05 12.89 -6.28
N VAL A 839 -5.46 13.01 -5.02
CA VAL A 839 -4.59 12.91 -3.84
C VAL A 839 -3.92 11.55 -3.77
N TYR A 840 -4.68 10.47 -3.97
CA TYR A 840 -4.14 9.11 -3.99
C TYR A 840 -3.08 8.97 -5.08
N ARG A 841 -3.30 9.45 -6.32
CA ARG A 841 -2.28 9.43 -7.38
C ARG A 841 -1.10 10.37 -7.16
N ALA A 842 -1.30 11.49 -6.47
CA ALA A 842 -0.24 12.43 -6.13
C ALA A 842 0.65 11.91 -5.00
N LEU A 843 0.07 11.20 -4.03
CA LEU A 843 0.73 10.68 -2.84
C LEU A 843 1.09 9.19 -2.96
N SER A 844 0.64 8.49 -4.00
CA SER A 844 1.11 7.14 -4.40
C SER A 844 2.34 7.18 -5.29
N VAL A 845 3.00 8.35 -5.38
CA VAL A 845 4.46 8.34 -5.51
C VAL A 845 4.92 7.32 -4.47
N PRO A 846 5.55 6.18 -4.84
CA PRO A 846 6.19 5.33 -3.86
C PRO A 846 7.00 6.32 -3.06
N SER A 847 6.64 6.56 -1.79
CA SER A 847 7.33 7.54 -0.95
C SER A 847 8.79 7.20 -1.17
N ASP A 848 9.49 8.06 -1.91
CA ASP A 848 10.78 7.66 -2.45
C ASP A 848 11.53 7.17 -1.23
N VAL A 849 12.04 5.94 -1.32
CA VAL A 849 12.57 5.08 -0.26
C VAL A 849 13.85 5.73 0.31
N MET A 850 13.77 7.03 0.61
CA MET A 850 14.82 8.04 0.47
C MET A 850 15.83 7.97 1.59
N ARG A 851 15.61 7.12 2.59
CA ARG A 851 16.56 6.88 3.70
C ARG A 851 16.49 5.47 4.28
N ALA A 852 15.73 4.57 3.68
CA ALA A 852 15.50 3.26 4.28
C ALA A 852 16.60 2.28 3.88
N VAL A 853 17.69 2.24 4.66
CA VAL A 853 18.83 1.31 4.56
C VAL A 853 18.40 -0.18 4.71
N GLY A 854 17.10 -0.47 4.94
CA GLY A 854 16.58 -1.85 4.87
C GLY A 854 15.05 -2.01 4.85
N PRO A 855 14.55 -3.25 4.70
CA PRO A 855 13.12 -3.58 4.52
C PRO A 855 12.22 -3.04 5.65
N ALA A 856 12.63 -3.17 6.91
CA ALA A 856 11.86 -2.68 8.06
C ALA A 856 11.71 -1.15 8.08
N SER A 857 12.74 -0.42 7.67
CA SER A 857 12.69 1.05 7.58
C SER A 857 11.78 1.53 6.44
N SER A 858 11.75 0.79 5.32
CA SER A 858 10.82 1.09 4.22
C SER A 858 9.35 0.86 4.62
N LEU A 859 9.06 -0.21 5.37
CA LEU A 859 7.73 -0.48 5.91
C LEU A 859 7.26 0.59 6.91
N ARG A 860 8.15 1.07 7.79
CA ARG A 860 7.82 2.15 8.74
C ARG A 860 7.49 3.45 8.01
N THR A 861 8.26 3.77 6.97
CA THR A 861 8.07 4.98 6.15
C THR A 861 6.76 4.92 5.36
N ASP A 862 6.44 3.78 4.73
CA ASP A 862 5.16 3.62 4.04
C ASP A 862 3.98 3.62 5.03
N ARG A 863 4.14 3.07 6.24
CA ARG A 863 3.13 3.15 7.30
C ARG A 863 2.80 4.60 7.65
N THR A 864 3.82 5.43 7.92
CA THR A 864 3.60 6.85 8.22
C THR A 864 2.97 7.58 7.05
N ALA A 865 3.43 7.34 5.82
CA ALA A 865 2.85 7.92 4.62
C ALA A 865 1.38 7.48 4.40
N SER A 866 1.01 6.27 4.80
CA SER A 866 -0.37 5.75 4.70
C SER A 866 -1.32 6.43 5.67
N PHE A 867 -0.89 6.67 6.92
CA PHE A 867 -1.67 7.46 7.87
C PHE A 867 -1.80 8.91 7.43
N THR A 868 -0.72 9.54 6.96
CA THR A 868 -0.76 10.92 6.44
C THR A 868 -1.71 11.01 5.24
N ARG A 869 -1.67 10.06 4.30
CA ARG A 869 -2.61 9.98 3.17
C ARG A 869 -4.07 9.86 3.62
N GLY A 870 -4.36 8.93 4.52
CA GLY A 870 -5.70 8.73 5.06
C GLY A 870 -6.23 10.01 5.72
N GLY A 871 -5.39 10.69 6.53
CA GLY A 871 -5.71 11.97 7.15
C GLY A 871 -5.95 13.09 6.15
N VAL A 872 -5.08 13.25 5.15
CA VAL A 872 -5.25 14.29 4.10
C VAL A 872 -6.52 14.06 3.30
N VAL A 873 -6.82 12.80 2.94
CA VAL A 873 -8.07 12.46 2.24
C VAL A 873 -9.28 12.78 3.10
N ALA A 874 -9.30 12.35 4.37
CA ALA A 874 -10.37 12.66 5.31
C ALA A 874 -10.61 14.18 5.42
N LEU A 875 -9.55 14.97 5.62
CA LEU A 875 -9.62 16.42 5.75
C LEU A 875 -10.10 17.11 4.48
N LEU A 876 -9.64 16.65 3.32
CA LEU A 876 -10.06 17.20 2.04
C LEU A 876 -11.54 16.93 1.79
N VAL A 877 -12.02 15.71 2.08
CA VAL A 877 -13.44 15.38 1.94
C VAL A 877 -14.28 16.22 2.90
N ALA A 878 -13.82 16.38 4.14
CA ALA A 878 -14.49 17.26 5.10
C ALA A 878 -14.58 18.72 4.58
N ALA A 879 -13.50 19.24 3.98
CA ALA A 879 -13.48 20.58 3.40
C ALA A 879 -14.42 20.73 2.19
N VAL A 880 -14.50 19.73 1.31
CA VAL A 880 -15.43 19.72 0.16
C VAL A 880 -16.89 19.65 0.61
N CYS A 881 -17.16 18.92 1.70
CA CYS A 881 -18.52 18.75 2.24
C CYS A 881 -18.95 19.88 3.18
N ALA A 882 -18.03 20.67 3.76
CA ALA A 882 -18.32 21.73 4.72
C ALA A 882 -19.36 22.77 4.24
N PRO A 883 -19.36 23.24 2.97
CA PRO A 883 -20.38 24.16 2.47
C PRO A 883 -21.81 23.61 2.53
N MET A 884 -22.00 22.28 2.49
CA MET A 884 -23.33 21.65 2.59
C MET A 884 -23.95 21.80 3.98
N VAL A 885 -23.12 21.94 5.03
CA VAL A 885 -23.58 22.15 6.40
C VAL A 885 -23.85 23.64 6.67
N ALA A 886 -23.10 24.52 6.00
CA ALA A 886 -23.14 25.97 6.23
C ALA A 886 -24.25 26.72 5.47
N LEU A 887 -24.78 26.14 4.38
CA LEU A 887 -25.76 26.82 3.52
C LEU A 887 -27.23 26.41 3.85
N PRO A 888 -28.11 27.36 4.22
CA PRO A 888 -29.52 27.07 4.52
C PRO A 888 -30.26 26.46 3.31
N GLY A 889 -31.00 25.36 3.52
CA GLY A 889 -31.83 24.72 2.48
C GLY A 889 -32.40 23.37 2.90
N ASP A 890 -33.51 22.95 2.27
CA ASP A 890 -34.07 21.59 2.40
C ASP A 890 -33.29 20.63 1.48
N TRP A 891 -32.22 20.07 2.04
CA TRP A 891 -31.29 19.18 1.34
C TRP A 891 -31.71 17.70 1.37
N GLY A 892 -32.80 17.37 2.07
CA GLY A 892 -33.09 16.01 2.49
C GLY A 892 -31.87 15.36 3.18
N GLY A 893 -31.64 14.07 2.93
CA GLY A 893 -30.54 13.30 3.54
C GLY A 893 -29.11 13.64 3.09
N LEU A 894 -28.89 14.59 2.17
CA LEU A 894 -27.55 14.91 1.64
C LEU A 894 -26.60 15.55 2.66
N THR A 895 -27.14 16.29 3.63
CA THR A 895 -26.36 16.88 4.74
C THR A 895 -25.71 15.80 5.60
N HIS A 896 -26.42 14.70 5.87
CA HIS A 896 -25.89 13.54 6.61
C HIS A 896 -24.79 12.82 5.81
N VAL A 897 -24.98 12.67 4.49
CA VAL A 897 -23.96 12.07 3.62
C VAL A 897 -22.67 12.91 3.65
N GLY A 898 -22.77 14.22 3.48
CA GLY A 898 -21.62 15.13 3.45
C GLY A 898 -20.83 15.16 4.76
N THR A 899 -21.50 15.16 5.92
CA THR A 899 -20.85 15.19 7.24
C THR A 899 -20.13 13.88 7.60
N GLN A 900 -20.35 12.81 6.85
CA GLN A 900 -19.91 11.46 7.24
C GLN A 900 -19.00 10.79 6.21
N MET A 901 -18.98 11.23 4.95
CA MET A 901 -18.14 10.63 3.89
C MET A 901 -16.63 10.70 4.15
N TRP A 902 -16.16 11.62 4.99
CA TRP A 902 -14.74 11.80 5.24
C TRP A 902 -14.07 10.61 5.96
N LEU A 903 -14.79 9.96 6.88
CA LEU A 903 -14.28 8.82 7.65
C LEU A 903 -14.11 7.56 6.77
N PRO A 904 -15.15 7.10 6.01
CA PRO A 904 -15.03 5.97 5.10
C PRO A 904 -13.98 6.18 4.01
N LEU A 905 -13.88 7.38 3.43
CA LEU A 905 -12.90 7.65 2.37
C LEU A 905 -11.47 7.78 2.90
N GLY A 906 -11.30 8.30 4.13
CA GLY A 906 -10.01 8.31 4.82
C GLY A 906 -9.51 6.89 5.13
N THR A 907 -10.39 6.00 5.62
CA THR A 907 -10.03 4.60 5.87
C THR A 907 -9.79 3.83 4.57
N ALA A 908 -10.52 4.14 3.50
CA ALA A 908 -10.33 3.52 2.19
C ALA A 908 -8.96 3.87 1.60
N ALA A 909 -8.54 5.13 1.66
CA ALA A 909 -7.22 5.55 1.22
C ALA A 909 -6.08 4.83 1.97
N LEU A 910 -6.29 4.57 3.26
CA LEU A 910 -5.36 3.82 4.10
C LEU A 910 -5.34 2.34 3.74
N ALA A 911 -6.49 1.72 3.50
CA ALA A 911 -6.58 0.31 3.09
C ALA A 911 -5.99 0.05 1.69
N LEU A 912 -6.07 1.02 0.79
CA LEU A 912 -5.49 0.97 -0.56
C LEU A 912 -3.96 1.18 -0.59
N SER A 913 -3.35 1.58 0.52
CA SER A 913 -1.89 1.72 0.62
C SER A 913 -1.16 0.37 0.52
N ALA A 914 0.14 0.40 0.23
CA ALA A 914 0.97 -0.82 0.24
C ALA A 914 1.00 -1.43 1.65
N TRP A 915 1.09 -0.61 2.70
CA TRP A 915 0.96 -1.04 4.09
C TRP A 915 -0.39 -1.69 4.40
N GLY A 916 -1.51 -1.11 3.93
CA GLY A 916 -2.85 -1.67 4.13
C GLY A 916 -3.01 -3.04 3.49
N ARG A 917 -2.56 -3.19 2.23
CA ARG A 917 -2.55 -4.47 1.51
C ARG A 917 -1.61 -5.49 2.14
N PHE A 918 -0.44 -5.06 2.61
CA PHE A 918 0.46 -5.90 3.41
C PHE A 918 -0.18 -6.35 4.72
N ALA A 919 -0.90 -5.48 5.42
CA ALA A 919 -1.55 -5.82 6.69
C ALA A 919 -2.61 -6.91 6.49
N VAL A 920 -3.41 -6.82 5.43
CA VAL A 920 -4.34 -7.86 4.98
C VAL A 920 -3.59 -9.15 4.66
N ALA A 921 -2.57 -9.09 3.81
CA ALA A 921 -1.82 -10.27 3.39
C ALA A 921 -1.20 -11.00 4.58
N ARG A 922 -0.60 -10.25 5.50
CA ARG A 922 -0.01 -10.76 6.74
C ARG A 922 -1.06 -11.39 7.64
N ALA A 923 -2.21 -10.74 7.85
CA ALA A 923 -3.28 -11.27 8.70
C ALA A 923 -3.83 -12.59 8.14
N TRP A 924 -4.09 -12.66 6.83
CA TRP A 924 -4.59 -13.87 6.19
C TRP A 924 -3.56 -15.01 6.21
N LEU A 925 -2.29 -14.74 5.88
CA LEU A 925 -1.23 -15.76 5.91
C LEU A 925 -0.95 -16.25 7.35
N ALA A 926 -1.15 -15.39 8.35
CA ALA A 926 -1.02 -15.77 9.76
C ALA A 926 -2.22 -16.59 10.25
N ALA A 927 -3.44 -16.18 9.93
CA ALA A 927 -4.66 -16.91 10.29
C ALA A 927 -4.74 -18.29 9.63
N THR A 928 -4.15 -18.46 8.44
CA THR A 928 -4.06 -19.76 7.73
C THR A 928 -2.87 -20.61 8.17
N GLY A 929 -2.07 -20.18 9.16
CA GLY A 929 -0.90 -20.90 9.66
C GLY A 929 0.29 -20.99 8.69
N ARG A 930 0.22 -20.29 7.55
CA ARG A 930 1.23 -20.31 6.48
C ARG A 930 2.47 -19.49 6.83
N LEU A 931 2.30 -18.33 7.45
CA LEU A 931 3.38 -17.44 7.91
C LEU A 931 3.10 -16.96 9.36
N PRO A 932 4.09 -16.43 10.10
CA PRO A 932 3.87 -15.97 11.46
C PRO A 932 3.27 -14.55 11.53
N TRP A 933 2.48 -14.26 12.58
CA TRP A 933 1.93 -12.92 12.85
C TRP A 933 2.99 -11.81 12.87
N ARG A 934 4.19 -12.13 13.39
CA ARG A 934 5.36 -11.24 13.44
C ARG A 934 6.29 -11.48 12.25
N LEU A 935 5.76 -11.52 11.02
CA LEU A 935 6.50 -11.83 9.79
C LEU A 935 7.82 -11.06 9.64
N MET A 936 7.82 -9.73 9.83
CA MET A 936 9.04 -8.94 9.68
C MET A 936 10.11 -9.32 10.70
N ARG A 937 9.71 -9.70 11.92
CA ARG A 937 10.64 -10.20 12.94
C ARG A 937 11.19 -11.57 12.54
N PHE A 938 10.36 -12.44 11.96
CA PHE A 938 10.79 -13.74 11.45
C PHE A 938 11.78 -13.62 10.28
N LEU A 939 11.51 -12.75 9.30
CA LEU A 939 12.42 -12.50 8.17
C LEU A 939 13.74 -11.89 8.64
N GLU A 940 13.68 -10.97 9.60
CA GLU A 940 14.87 -10.40 10.23
C GLU A 940 15.65 -11.45 11.04
N ASP A 941 14.95 -12.35 11.72
CA ASP A 941 15.58 -13.45 12.46
C ASP A 941 16.25 -14.46 11.52
N ALA A 942 15.56 -14.85 10.43
CA ALA A 942 16.13 -15.68 9.37
C ALA A 942 17.35 -15.02 8.71
N HIS A 943 17.35 -13.69 8.61
CA HIS A 943 18.50 -12.93 8.13
C HIS A 943 19.67 -12.94 9.13
N ARG A 944 19.41 -12.69 10.41
CA ARG A 944 20.45 -12.75 11.48
C ARG A 944 21.04 -14.14 11.63
N ARG A 945 20.25 -15.18 11.39
CA ARG A 945 20.66 -16.59 11.40
C ARG A 945 21.32 -17.04 10.09
N GLY A 946 21.48 -16.14 9.12
CA GLY A 946 22.23 -16.39 7.89
C GLY A 946 21.48 -17.23 6.83
N VAL A 947 20.20 -17.49 7.00
CA VAL A 947 19.35 -18.18 6.00
C VAL A 947 18.99 -17.21 4.87
N LEU A 948 18.64 -15.97 5.22
CA LEU A 948 18.30 -14.90 4.27
C LEU A 948 19.40 -13.83 4.24
N ARG A 949 19.61 -13.20 3.09
CA ARG A 949 20.42 -11.98 2.93
C ARG A 949 19.52 -10.78 2.61
N ARG A 950 20.00 -9.56 2.88
CA ARG A 950 19.32 -8.32 2.49
C ARG A 950 19.97 -7.73 1.24
N SER A 951 19.15 -7.33 0.28
CA SER A 951 19.57 -6.57 -0.90
C SER A 951 18.69 -5.32 -1.03
N GLY A 952 19.16 -4.20 -0.49
CA GLY A 952 18.37 -2.97 -0.39
C GLY A 952 17.09 -3.17 0.44
N ALA A 953 15.92 -2.93 -0.16
CA ALA A 953 14.61 -3.11 0.47
C ALA A 953 14.04 -4.55 0.39
N TYR A 954 14.83 -5.51 -0.12
CA TYR A 954 14.42 -6.89 -0.38
C TYR A 954 15.15 -7.90 0.52
N TYR A 955 14.50 -9.04 0.79
CA TYR A 955 15.13 -10.23 1.35
C TYR A 955 15.35 -11.27 0.23
N GLU A 956 16.42 -12.05 0.30
CA GLU A 956 16.72 -13.13 -0.63
C GLU A 956 17.27 -14.33 0.14
N PHE A 957 17.11 -15.55 -0.36
CA PHE A 957 17.83 -16.69 0.21
C PHE A 957 19.34 -16.50 0.02
N ARG A 958 20.12 -16.72 1.07
CA ARG A 958 21.58 -16.55 1.01
C ARG A 958 22.22 -17.47 -0.03
N HIS A 959 21.69 -18.68 -0.15
CA HIS A 959 22.17 -19.70 -1.08
C HIS A 959 21.03 -20.13 -2.00
N ARG A 960 21.20 -19.91 -3.31
CA ARG A 960 20.24 -20.44 -4.31
C ARG A 960 20.09 -21.95 -4.21
N ARG A 961 21.17 -22.71 -3.93
CA ARG A 961 21.10 -24.15 -3.66
C ARG A 961 20.17 -24.48 -2.48
N LEU A 962 20.26 -23.73 -1.38
CA LEU A 962 19.36 -23.93 -0.23
C LEU A 962 17.90 -23.60 -0.60
N GLN A 963 17.66 -22.54 -1.38
CA GLN A 963 16.31 -22.21 -1.86
C GLN A 963 15.76 -23.34 -2.74
N SER A 964 16.53 -23.80 -3.73
CA SER A 964 16.13 -24.90 -4.63
C SER A 964 15.89 -26.19 -3.86
N PHE A 965 16.76 -26.51 -2.90
CA PHE A 965 16.61 -27.66 -2.02
C PHE A 965 15.31 -27.58 -1.20
N LEU A 966 15.09 -26.49 -0.47
CA LEU A 966 13.87 -26.28 0.32
C LEU A 966 12.60 -26.27 -0.55
N ALA A 967 12.70 -25.78 -1.78
CA ALA A 967 11.58 -25.80 -2.71
C ALA A 967 11.27 -27.21 -3.25
N GLY A 968 12.30 -28.01 -3.53
CA GLY A 968 12.20 -29.38 -4.07
C GLY A 968 11.93 -30.48 -3.04
N ALA A 969 12.23 -30.26 -1.76
CA ALA A 969 12.18 -31.27 -0.68
C ALA A 969 10.79 -31.83 -0.31
N SER A 970 9.75 -31.71 -1.15
CA SER A 970 8.47 -32.42 -0.92
C SER A 970 8.00 -33.30 -2.07
N THR A 971 8.88 -33.67 -3.00
CA THR A 971 8.59 -34.77 -3.95
C THR A 971 9.01 -36.14 -3.41
N GLY A 972 9.62 -36.22 -2.23
CA GLY A 972 9.89 -37.49 -1.52
C GLY A 972 9.57 -37.36 -0.04
N GLY A 973 8.63 -38.17 0.46
CA GLY A 973 8.34 -38.26 1.88
C GLY A 973 9.48 -38.95 2.63
N GLY A 974 10.44 -38.18 3.12
CA GLY A 974 11.44 -38.64 4.09
C GLY A 974 11.10 -38.12 5.48
N ARG A 975 10.72 -39.02 6.39
CA ARG A 975 10.63 -38.74 7.83
C ARG A 975 11.99 -38.21 8.32
N ILE A 976 11.99 -37.07 8.98
CA ILE A 976 13.10 -36.65 9.85
C ILE A 976 13.12 -37.65 11.02
N PRO A 977 14.22 -38.37 11.32
CA PRO A 977 14.28 -39.23 12.48
C PRO A 977 14.29 -38.33 13.72
N ALA A 978 13.21 -38.39 14.51
CA ALA A 978 13.21 -37.90 15.87
C ALA A 978 13.99 -38.92 16.70
N GLY A 979 14.99 -38.46 17.46
CA GLY A 979 15.80 -39.31 18.31
C GLY A 979 14.94 -40.17 19.24
N ASP A 980 15.27 -41.46 19.29
CA ASP A 980 14.62 -42.44 20.13
C ASP A 980 14.80 -42.10 21.61
N GLY A 981 13.67 -41.97 22.29
CA GLY A 981 13.54 -41.88 23.73
C GLY A 981 12.40 -42.79 24.19
N ASP A 982 12.79 -44.00 24.56
CA ASP A 982 12.17 -44.93 25.50
C ASP A 982 10.96 -45.81 25.09
N GLY A 983 11.05 -47.07 25.52
CA GLY A 983 10.26 -48.22 25.07
C GLY A 983 8.76 -48.17 25.38
N THR A 984 7.95 -48.67 24.44
CA THR A 984 7.08 -49.87 24.60
C THR A 984 6.13 -50.01 23.39
N PRO A 985 6.05 -51.18 22.72
CA PRO A 985 5.13 -51.36 21.61
C PRO A 985 3.74 -51.77 22.12
N ARG A 986 2.73 -50.92 21.92
CA ARG A 986 1.32 -51.34 21.95
C ARG A 986 0.79 -51.43 20.52
N GLN A 987 0.57 -52.67 20.09
CA GLN A 987 -0.28 -53.03 18.96
C GLN A 987 -1.67 -52.39 19.11
N ARG A 988 -2.16 -51.76 18.04
CA ARG A 988 -3.60 -51.68 17.73
C ARG A 988 -3.79 -51.42 16.22
N GLU A 989 -4.09 -52.53 15.57
CA GLU A 989 -5.14 -52.76 14.57
C GLU A 989 -5.36 -51.71 13.47
N ALA A 990 -5.14 -52.22 12.25
CA ALA A 990 -5.54 -51.67 10.99
C ALA A 990 -7.07 -51.46 10.91
N SER A 991 -7.45 -50.30 10.37
CA SER A 991 -8.67 -50.15 9.60
C SER A 991 -8.35 -49.32 8.36
N ASP A 992 -8.46 -49.98 7.22
CA ASP A 992 -8.66 -49.39 5.91
C ASP A 992 -9.79 -48.34 5.97
N GLU A 993 -9.63 -47.19 5.31
CA GLU A 993 -10.29 -46.92 4.03
C GLU A 993 -10.16 -45.45 3.58
N ALA A 994 -10.13 -45.29 2.25
CA ALA A 994 -10.46 -44.10 1.48
C ALA A 994 -9.41 -42.97 1.35
N VAL A 995 -8.46 -43.22 0.45
CA VAL A 995 -7.86 -42.23 -0.45
C VAL A 995 -8.96 -41.45 -1.16
N ARG A 996 -9.00 -40.13 -0.95
CA ARG A 996 -9.58 -39.17 -1.90
C ARG A 996 -8.57 -38.07 -2.17
N GLU A 997 -7.95 -38.19 -3.34
CA GLU A 997 -7.28 -37.10 -4.03
C GLU A 997 -8.25 -35.92 -4.20
N GLY A 998 -7.79 -34.72 -3.84
CA GLY A 998 -8.47 -33.46 -4.12
C GLY A 998 -7.47 -32.49 -4.75
N PRO A 999 -7.78 -31.88 -5.91
CA PRO A 999 -6.85 -31.02 -6.62
C PRO A 999 -6.79 -29.61 -6.00
N TRP A 1000 -5.59 -29.02 -5.96
CA TRP A 1000 -5.33 -27.61 -5.65
C TRP A 1000 -4.71 -26.89 -6.84
#